data_AF-A0A4Q4ZJN0-F1
#
_entry.id   AF-A0A4Q4ZJN0-F1
#
_cell.length_a   1.000
_cell.length_b   1.000
_cell.length_c   1.000
_cell.angle_alpha   90.00
_cell.angle_beta   90.00
_cell.angle_gamma   90.00
#
_symmetry.space_group_name_H-M   'P 1'
#
loop_
_entity.id
_entity.type
_entity.pdbx_description
1 polymer ?
#
loop_
_entity_poly.entity_id
_entity_poly.type
_entity_poly.pdbx_seq_one_letter_code
_entity_poly.pdbx_strand_id
1 'polypeptide(L)'
;MASKIDTEYIRLGPLDHIAPCNIPQSIIYLGLKRDVGFEEAFTCLREGLRRTILQAPWLNGRVYLQSRDSPGWRPGQLEIRYESIKQGGGFSQTLEIPLRLNELPKSTSFAELREAGFPLDIFDDEALLWTSPFKPDFKSGAEVFAAQANFVPGGCLLALSIAPPASDGTAMLSVTRLWADHCSSLLRDREDKTAAGNEALLPLPAGGVDRNALDTVMAEAINSFELLECFETNQALDSQHLVGIDGWHGASEDETHLGNSAEASVTLGTSHDDYQESDMKPSVFYMPQPMYTELRQELASVHNGTDVSGNDVICAFIWKSILRAWTAVRAQEEADLGETATLAIPFDARPNLSHLLPAKYLGNLNFEHILTLPLRTLTSPETSVPWVAKMIRTNATRQAHENALLEAYGRLRSIPEYDHRHVQIRASRLSANSPSVGILSPIVLPFNGTCFGEHVFTNGGKPEAFRPMMVEQAPLYSKDHGDREPNTTSSVSDTKTREGVGLVSRRSCHRKFWPTEKVGTMPSDASPLASCADEKVTLGLGHCRLSIVDLSPQGNQPLHDDEGGIHAVVMGEIYDDEQLRERCIQEFGYNFRGHSDSEIVVALYKNYGAPDFLDYLRGEYAFVIYDERSGEVIAARDRFGIKPMFWTVVDNQLLLAPEIKAFLPLGWKPEWDVDSLVLNSCFVGSDTWFKGINRLQPGHYLRALPSGIIEQHQYWDLNFRDKRLVETRTVDEMINEVREKVIEAVRLRLRADVPVGIYLSGGLDSSALAGIAKYLVEEKGIKIGSQDLKQKLACFCIQFDKDSGSDESDIAERTAKFLGMEMHIKNMNEDELARHFEDCVWHNEQFMSDLNTVGKHALSELPRNQGFKVILSGEGADEVFAGYPWFIPEFLGEPDQSSPELPLQQDEPLRQRLREKAIGDIIATFHKAGAIPNRLEVDPELKEQLNGISGPLVFATGVTQRDFYLPVWQNKYSASDTLRKTIDAWSAPARENIKHNWHILHSAMYAWAKCQLPNFILTALGDRSEMAHSIEARPPFLDNHLAELMGGIPPSLKMYYGPDAKGLDSGNSTWWSKDQDQAGAKIWEKWVLREAVKPFITEELYLRRKHPFSAPVKWPKGGPLHQLFTRLLTRENIEALGFIQWSAVQKSLKIAFGENSDPGAWRSCLVVGGLVVLSQRFGVAPASTKQEPVL
;
A
#
# COMPACT_ATOMS: atom_id res chain seq x y z
N MET A 1 18.99 -46.44 -41.47
CA MET A 1 17.58 -46.04 -41.62
C MET A 1 17.36 -44.90 -40.66
N ALA A 2 17.11 -43.69 -41.16
CA ALA A 2 16.68 -42.60 -40.28
C ALA A 2 15.35 -43.03 -39.65
N SER A 3 15.33 -43.18 -38.33
CA SER A 3 14.08 -43.38 -37.59
C SER A 3 13.18 -42.21 -37.95
N LYS A 4 12.06 -42.49 -38.64
CA LYS A 4 10.98 -41.50 -38.72
C LYS A 4 10.59 -41.19 -37.28
N ILE A 5 10.92 -39.97 -36.84
CA ILE A 5 10.33 -39.40 -35.65
C ILE A 5 8.88 -39.14 -36.06
N ASP A 6 7.99 -40.05 -35.68
CA ASP A 6 6.57 -39.85 -35.86
C ASP A 6 6.11 -38.95 -34.70
N THR A 7 5.74 -37.72 -35.01
CA THR A 7 5.07 -36.83 -34.06
C THR A 7 3.68 -37.38 -33.79
N GLU A 8 3.37 -37.64 -32.52
CA GLU A 8 2.04 -38.02 -32.07
C GLU A 8 1.29 -36.79 -31.57
N TYR A 9 -0.04 -36.85 -31.73
CA TYR A 9 -0.96 -35.76 -31.43
C TYR A 9 -2.01 -36.26 -30.45
N ILE A 10 -2.17 -35.58 -29.32
CA ILE A 10 -3.26 -35.80 -28.36
C ILE A 10 -4.18 -34.60 -28.46
N ARG A 11 -5.41 -34.84 -28.90
CA ARG A 11 -6.47 -33.83 -28.81
C ARG A 11 -6.85 -33.66 -27.34
N LEU A 12 -6.82 -32.43 -26.84
CA LEU A 12 -7.29 -32.16 -25.48
C LEU A 12 -8.81 -32.10 -25.46
N GLY A 13 -9.46 -32.82 -24.54
CA GLY A 13 -10.90 -33.00 -24.46
C GLY A 13 -11.65 -31.74 -23.97
N PRO A 14 -12.99 -31.74 -23.96
CA PRO A 14 -13.79 -30.58 -23.54
C PRO A 14 -13.43 -30.03 -22.15
N LEU A 15 -13.12 -30.90 -21.17
CA LEU A 15 -12.73 -30.49 -19.81
C LEU A 15 -11.34 -29.86 -19.74
N ASP A 16 -10.52 -29.99 -20.78
CA ASP A 16 -9.16 -29.47 -20.77
C ASP A 16 -9.13 -27.98 -21.13
N HIS A 17 -10.16 -27.48 -21.79
CA HIS A 17 -10.29 -26.07 -22.21
C HIS A 17 -10.88 -25.16 -21.12
N ILE A 18 -11.34 -25.73 -19.99
CA ILE A 18 -11.91 -24.96 -18.87
C ILE A 18 -10.85 -24.58 -17.82
N ALA A 19 -9.64 -25.13 -17.95
CA ALA A 19 -8.56 -24.85 -17.01
C ALA A 19 -8.09 -23.40 -17.12
N PRO A 20 -7.83 -22.71 -16.00
CA PRO A 20 -7.32 -21.34 -16.02
C PRO A 20 -6.00 -21.24 -16.78
N CYS A 21 -5.80 -20.14 -17.51
CA CYS A 21 -4.60 -19.91 -18.35
C CYS A 21 -3.30 -19.70 -17.55
N ASN A 22 -3.36 -19.64 -16.22
CA ASN A 22 -2.21 -19.41 -15.35
C ASN A 22 -1.65 -20.73 -14.84
N ILE A 23 -0.33 -20.85 -14.87
CA ILE A 23 0.35 -22.11 -14.56
C ILE A 23 0.67 -22.23 -13.07
N PRO A 24 0.23 -23.31 -12.38
CA PRO A 24 0.68 -23.58 -11.02
C PRO A 24 2.17 -23.99 -11.04
N GLN A 25 3.02 -23.19 -10.41
CA GLN A 25 4.41 -23.56 -10.15
C GLN A 25 4.51 -24.14 -8.73
N SER A 26 5.48 -25.03 -8.50
CA SER A 26 5.72 -25.61 -7.18
C SER A 26 7.20 -25.81 -6.92
N ILE A 27 7.63 -25.56 -5.68
CA ILE A 27 9.03 -25.64 -5.27
C ILE A 27 9.15 -26.63 -4.12
N ILE A 28 10.04 -27.61 -4.30
CA ILE A 28 10.33 -28.67 -3.33
C ILE A 28 11.72 -28.44 -2.77
N TYR A 29 11.85 -28.34 -1.45
CA TYR A 29 13.11 -28.10 -0.77
C TYR A 29 13.73 -29.43 -0.33
N LEU A 30 14.88 -29.79 -0.88
CA LEU A 30 15.59 -31.04 -0.64
C LEU A 30 17.01 -30.73 -0.12
N GLY A 31 17.32 -31.08 1.12
CA GLY A 31 18.69 -30.95 1.63
C GLY A 31 19.59 -32.02 1.01
N LEU A 32 20.88 -31.71 0.83
CA LEU A 32 21.87 -32.63 0.26
C LEU A 32 22.72 -33.27 1.36
N LYS A 33 23.06 -34.55 1.20
CA LYS A 33 24.05 -35.21 2.07
C LYS A 33 25.44 -34.61 1.86
N ARG A 34 26.26 -34.62 2.92
CA ARG A 34 27.57 -33.93 2.97
C ARG A 34 28.55 -34.40 1.90
N ASP A 35 28.40 -35.65 1.49
CA ASP A 35 29.26 -36.43 0.61
C ASP A 35 28.70 -36.53 -0.82
N VAL A 36 27.56 -35.88 -1.10
CA VAL A 36 26.89 -35.88 -2.40
C VAL A 36 27.04 -34.51 -3.07
N GLY A 37 27.67 -34.50 -4.25
CA GLY A 37 27.78 -33.30 -5.08
C GLY A 37 26.49 -32.99 -5.84
N PHE A 38 26.35 -31.73 -6.29
CA PHE A 38 25.17 -31.34 -7.08
C PHE A 38 25.03 -32.13 -8.38
N GLU A 39 26.13 -32.56 -9.02
CA GLU A 39 26.11 -33.35 -10.25
C GLU A 39 25.46 -34.73 -10.04
N GLU A 40 25.76 -35.37 -8.91
CA GLU A 40 25.16 -36.66 -8.54
C GLU A 40 23.67 -36.50 -8.24
N ALA A 41 23.31 -35.46 -7.47
CA ALA A 41 21.91 -35.15 -7.18
C ALA A 41 21.11 -34.82 -8.45
N PHE A 42 21.66 -34.01 -9.33
CA PHE A 42 21.05 -33.68 -10.62
C PHE A 42 20.89 -34.90 -11.51
N THR A 43 21.89 -35.79 -11.53
CA THR A 43 21.82 -37.04 -12.29
C THR A 43 20.71 -37.95 -11.78
N CYS A 44 20.54 -38.06 -10.45
CA CYS A 44 19.44 -38.79 -9.83
C CYS A 44 18.08 -38.23 -10.24
N LEU A 45 17.89 -36.91 -10.09
CA LEU A 45 16.66 -36.21 -10.49
C LEU A 45 16.37 -36.38 -11.98
N ARG A 46 17.38 -36.21 -12.85
CA ARG A 46 17.25 -36.31 -14.30
C ARG A 46 16.86 -37.72 -14.75
N GLU A 47 17.51 -38.75 -14.22
CA GLU A 47 17.20 -40.13 -14.57
C GLU A 47 15.84 -40.57 -14.03
N GLY A 48 15.46 -40.11 -12.83
CA GLY A 48 14.11 -40.32 -12.32
C GLY A 48 13.04 -39.70 -13.23
N LEU A 49 13.25 -38.47 -13.71
CA LEU A 49 12.30 -37.80 -14.60
C LEU A 49 12.25 -38.48 -15.97
N ARG A 50 13.40 -38.94 -16.47
CA ARG A 50 13.46 -39.73 -17.71
C ARG A 50 12.60 -40.98 -17.61
N ARG A 51 12.68 -41.75 -16.52
CA ARG A 51 11.82 -42.93 -16.29
C ARG A 51 10.34 -42.56 -16.24
N THR A 52 10.01 -41.40 -15.67
CA THR A 52 8.64 -40.86 -15.66
C THR A 52 8.15 -40.54 -17.07
N ILE A 53 8.96 -39.86 -17.90
CA ILE A 53 8.63 -39.52 -19.30
C ILE A 53 8.48 -40.78 -20.15
N LEU A 54 9.30 -41.81 -19.93
CA LEU A 54 9.13 -43.09 -20.65
C LEU A 54 7.78 -43.76 -20.37
N GLN A 55 7.15 -43.49 -19.22
CA GLN A 55 5.81 -43.98 -18.88
C GLN A 55 4.69 -43.04 -19.33
N ALA A 56 4.95 -41.74 -19.41
CA ALA A 56 4.02 -40.73 -19.90
C ALA A 56 4.73 -39.80 -20.92
N PRO A 57 4.92 -40.25 -22.18
CA PRO A 57 5.75 -39.54 -23.16
C PRO A 57 5.26 -38.13 -23.49
N TRP A 58 3.95 -37.90 -23.40
CA TRP A 58 3.32 -36.60 -23.62
C TRP A 58 3.77 -35.52 -22.61
N LEU A 59 4.35 -35.88 -21.46
CA LEU A 59 4.97 -34.94 -20.53
C LEU A 59 6.13 -34.18 -21.17
N ASN A 60 6.82 -34.78 -22.13
CA ASN A 60 7.88 -34.13 -22.91
C ASN A 60 7.36 -33.44 -24.18
N GLY A 61 6.03 -33.27 -24.28
CA GLY A 61 5.37 -32.61 -25.39
C GLY A 61 5.21 -31.12 -25.21
N ARG A 62 4.57 -30.50 -26.20
CA ARG A 62 4.15 -29.10 -26.16
C ARG A 62 2.67 -28.98 -26.52
N VAL A 63 1.98 -28.08 -25.85
CA VAL A 63 0.58 -27.72 -26.10
C VAL A 63 0.52 -26.66 -27.20
N TYR A 64 -0.28 -26.91 -28.23
CA TYR A 64 -0.50 -26.01 -29.36
C TYR A 64 -1.98 -25.76 -29.58
N LEU A 65 -2.30 -24.66 -30.26
CA LEU A 65 -3.54 -24.56 -31.01
C LEU A 65 -3.56 -25.61 -32.11
N GLN A 66 -4.66 -26.34 -32.20
CA GLN A 66 -4.88 -27.38 -33.20
C GLN A 66 -4.83 -26.76 -34.60
N SER A 67 -4.00 -27.32 -35.49
CA SER A 67 -3.93 -26.88 -36.88
C SER A 67 -5.22 -27.24 -37.62
N ARG A 68 -5.66 -26.39 -38.56
CA ARG A 68 -6.83 -26.65 -39.44
C ARG A 68 -6.76 -27.99 -40.18
N ASP A 69 -5.54 -28.47 -40.41
CA ASP A 69 -5.28 -29.74 -41.11
C ASP A 69 -5.36 -30.97 -40.17
N SER A 70 -5.54 -30.76 -38.86
CA SER A 70 -5.57 -31.84 -37.87
C SER A 70 -6.94 -32.54 -37.85
N PRO A 71 -7.00 -33.87 -37.72
CA PRO A 71 -8.26 -34.60 -37.65
C PRO A 71 -9.17 -34.10 -36.53
N GLY A 72 -10.43 -33.82 -36.86
CA GLY A 72 -11.43 -33.36 -35.89
C GLY A 72 -11.24 -31.91 -35.43
N TRP A 73 -10.50 -31.10 -36.22
CA TRP A 73 -10.27 -29.68 -35.96
C TRP A 73 -11.54 -28.93 -35.57
N ARG A 74 -11.43 -28.14 -34.50
CA ARG A 74 -12.41 -27.13 -34.12
C ARG A 74 -11.69 -25.81 -33.83
N PRO A 75 -12.30 -24.65 -34.13
CA PRO A 75 -11.76 -23.36 -33.71
C PRO A 75 -11.49 -23.33 -32.20
N GLY A 76 -10.32 -22.83 -31.81
CA GLY A 76 -9.90 -22.72 -30.40
C GLY A 76 -9.42 -24.00 -29.73
N GLN A 77 -9.58 -25.18 -30.34
CA GLN A 77 -9.15 -26.44 -29.73
C GLN A 77 -7.63 -26.50 -29.55
N LEU A 78 -7.19 -26.94 -28.38
CA LEU A 78 -5.79 -27.27 -28.08
C LEU A 78 -5.45 -28.74 -28.33
N GLU A 79 -4.18 -29.02 -28.62
CA GLU A 79 -3.61 -30.36 -28.76
C GLU A 79 -2.19 -30.44 -28.17
N ILE A 80 -1.80 -31.59 -27.62
CA ILE A 80 -0.41 -31.88 -27.26
C ILE A 80 0.27 -32.53 -28.46
N ARG A 81 1.43 -32.00 -28.86
CA ARG A 81 2.33 -32.62 -29.84
C ARG A 81 3.56 -33.12 -29.10
N TYR A 82 3.89 -34.40 -29.27
CA TYR A 82 5.07 -35.00 -28.66
C TYR A 82 5.70 -36.05 -29.58
N GLU A 83 6.97 -36.36 -29.36
CA GLU A 83 7.67 -37.38 -30.11
C GLU A 83 7.42 -38.77 -29.50
N SER A 84 6.88 -39.69 -30.30
CA SER A 84 6.63 -41.05 -29.84
C SER A 84 7.89 -41.89 -29.88
N ILE A 85 8.22 -42.50 -28.75
CA ILE A 85 9.31 -43.47 -28.65
C ILE A 85 8.73 -44.85 -28.93
N LYS A 86 8.76 -45.31 -30.18
CA LYS A 86 8.32 -46.66 -30.55
C LYS A 86 9.13 -47.70 -29.77
N GLN A 87 8.47 -48.41 -28.85
CA GLN A 87 9.01 -49.58 -28.16
C GLN A 87 9.31 -50.68 -29.19
N GLY A 88 10.55 -50.75 -29.67
CA GLY A 88 10.98 -51.74 -30.66
C GLY A 88 12.27 -51.41 -31.39
N GLY A 89 12.72 -50.16 -31.38
CA GLY A 89 14.06 -49.76 -31.84
C GLY A 89 14.84 -49.15 -30.68
N GLY A 90 16.12 -49.49 -30.54
CA GLY A 90 16.97 -49.07 -29.42
C GLY A 90 16.84 -47.58 -29.07
N PHE A 91 16.81 -47.29 -27.77
CA PHE A 91 16.63 -45.95 -27.21
C PHE A 91 17.54 -44.92 -27.91
N SER A 92 16.95 -43.83 -28.39
CA SER A 92 17.76 -42.67 -28.78
C SER A 92 18.50 -42.14 -27.56
N GLN A 93 19.82 -41.99 -27.65
CA GLN A 93 20.63 -41.34 -26.62
C GLN A 93 20.34 -39.83 -26.50
N THR A 94 19.42 -39.28 -27.30
CA THR A 94 19.16 -37.84 -27.43
C THR A 94 17.75 -37.41 -26.96
N LEU A 95 17.09 -38.15 -26.06
CA LEU A 95 15.84 -37.66 -25.47
C LEU A 95 16.14 -36.44 -24.59
N GLU A 96 15.72 -35.27 -25.02
CA GLU A 96 15.81 -34.04 -24.23
C GLU A 96 14.86 -34.16 -23.03
N ILE A 97 15.39 -33.95 -21.83
CA ILE A 97 14.63 -34.02 -20.57
C ILE A 97 14.34 -32.58 -20.12
N PRO A 98 13.09 -32.22 -19.79
CA PRO A 98 12.72 -30.86 -19.41
C PRO A 98 13.11 -30.56 -17.95
N LEU A 99 14.37 -30.82 -17.61
CA LEU A 99 14.98 -30.54 -16.33
C LEU A 99 16.27 -29.74 -16.55
N ARG A 100 16.27 -28.49 -16.12
CA ARG A 100 17.46 -27.63 -16.16
C ARG A 100 18.24 -27.69 -14.84
N LEU A 101 19.56 -27.60 -14.94
CA LEU A 101 20.44 -27.38 -13.81
C LEU A 101 20.66 -25.88 -13.66
N ASN A 102 20.50 -25.37 -12.45
CA ASN A 102 20.85 -24.00 -12.09
C ASN A 102 21.66 -24.01 -10.78
N GLU A 103 22.71 -23.19 -10.71
CA GLU A 103 23.43 -22.93 -9.47
C GLU A 103 23.08 -21.52 -9.01
N LEU A 104 22.39 -21.42 -7.88
CA LEU A 104 22.01 -20.14 -7.30
C LEU A 104 23.23 -19.49 -6.61
N PRO A 105 23.24 -18.15 -6.43
CA PRO A 105 24.35 -17.45 -5.79
C PRO A 105 24.75 -18.09 -4.45
N LYS A 106 26.06 -18.27 -4.22
CA LYS A 106 26.60 -18.94 -3.00
C LYS A 106 26.38 -18.17 -1.68
N SER A 107 25.68 -17.03 -1.71
CA SER A 107 25.43 -16.17 -0.55
C SER A 107 24.43 -16.74 0.45
N THR A 108 23.66 -17.77 0.08
CA THR A 108 22.64 -18.37 0.95
C THR A 108 22.69 -19.89 0.86
N SER A 109 22.98 -20.54 1.98
CA SER A 109 23.03 -21.99 2.14
C SER A 109 21.66 -22.58 2.45
N PHE A 110 21.47 -23.88 2.18
CA PHE A 110 20.24 -24.58 2.54
C PHE A 110 19.99 -24.59 4.06
N ALA A 111 21.05 -24.54 4.86
CA ALA A 111 20.94 -24.43 6.32
C ALA A 111 20.32 -23.08 6.73
N GLU A 112 20.77 -21.97 6.12
CA GLU A 112 20.20 -20.64 6.34
C GLU A 112 18.76 -20.56 5.84
N LEU A 113 18.43 -21.18 4.68
CA LEU A 113 17.04 -21.29 4.21
C LEU A 113 16.17 -22.00 5.24
N ARG A 114 16.66 -23.11 5.80
CA ARG A 114 15.93 -23.88 6.81
C ARG A 114 15.76 -23.13 8.12
N GLU A 115 16.82 -22.45 8.59
CA GLU A 115 16.75 -21.62 9.80
C GLU A 115 15.79 -20.44 9.64
N ALA A 116 15.72 -19.85 8.45
CA ALA A 116 14.76 -18.81 8.11
C ALA A 116 13.33 -19.32 7.84
N GLY A 117 13.09 -20.64 7.91
CA GLY A 117 11.77 -21.23 7.67
C GLY A 117 11.34 -21.27 6.19
N PHE A 118 12.29 -21.36 5.27
CA PHE A 118 12.10 -21.40 3.81
C PHE A 118 11.26 -20.23 3.27
N PRO A 119 11.71 -18.97 3.47
CA PRO A 119 10.95 -17.79 3.05
C PRO A 119 10.72 -17.78 1.53
N LEU A 120 9.54 -17.30 1.14
CA LEU A 120 9.03 -17.37 -0.23
C LEU A 120 9.69 -16.37 -1.20
N ASP A 121 10.42 -15.39 -0.70
CA ASP A 121 10.96 -14.26 -1.47
C ASP A 121 12.49 -14.24 -1.52
N ILE A 122 13.17 -15.27 -0.98
CA ILE A 122 14.64 -15.33 -1.02
C ILE A 122 15.17 -15.37 -2.46
N PHE A 123 14.44 -16.02 -3.37
CA PHE A 123 14.80 -16.07 -4.78
C PHE A 123 13.60 -15.63 -5.60
N ASP A 124 13.86 -14.78 -6.59
CA ASP A 124 12.87 -14.42 -7.60
C ASP A 124 12.37 -15.68 -8.30
N ASP A 125 11.07 -15.75 -8.57
CA ASP A 125 10.44 -16.92 -9.18
C ASP A 125 11.02 -17.23 -10.58
N GLU A 126 11.44 -16.19 -11.32
CA GLU A 126 12.14 -16.31 -12.61
C GLU A 126 13.53 -16.96 -12.47
N ALA A 127 14.19 -16.77 -11.32
CA ALA A 127 15.47 -17.40 -11.02
C ALA A 127 15.30 -18.88 -10.65
N LEU A 128 14.13 -19.27 -10.13
CA LEU A 128 13.82 -20.63 -9.70
C LEU A 128 13.28 -21.49 -10.83
N LEU A 129 12.56 -20.91 -11.80
CA LEU A 129 12.10 -21.60 -12.98
C LEU A 129 12.17 -20.68 -14.20
N TRP A 130 12.97 -21.05 -15.19
CA TRP A 130 13.27 -20.27 -16.40
C TRP A 130 12.05 -19.89 -17.26
N THR A 131 10.89 -20.48 -16.99
CA THR A 131 9.64 -20.19 -17.65
C THR A 131 8.80 -19.13 -16.93
N SER A 132 9.23 -18.57 -15.78
CA SER A 132 8.42 -17.63 -15.00
C SER A 132 8.65 -16.15 -15.37
N PRO A 133 7.60 -15.29 -15.40
CA PRO A 133 6.19 -15.63 -15.38
C PRO A 133 5.78 -16.30 -16.71
N PHE A 134 5.16 -17.48 -16.63
CA PHE A 134 4.82 -18.23 -17.83
C PHE A 134 3.45 -17.81 -18.36
N LYS A 135 3.45 -17.00 -19.41
CA LYS A 135 2.29 -16.86 -20.30
C LYS A 135 2.44 -17.91 -21.41
N PRO A 136 1.69 -19.03 -21.37
CA PRO A 136 1.84 -20.06 -22.38
C PRO A 136 1.48 -19.49 -23.76
N ASP A 137 2.46 -19.43 -24.66
CA ASP A 137 2.19 -19.14 -26.05
C ASP A 137 1.80 -20.43 -26.79
N PHE A 138 0.51 -20.73 -26.80
CA PHE A 138 -0.02 -21.89 -27.52
C PHE A 138 0.11 -21.76 -29.05
N LYS A 139 0.46 -20.58 -29.59
CA LYS A 139 0.77 -20.43 -31.03
C LYS A 139 2.15 -21.00 -31.35
N SER A 140 3.16 -20.70 -30.53
CA SER A 140 4.54 -21.22 -30.71
C SER A 140 4.79 -22.55 -29.99
N GLY A 141 3.91 -22.97 -29.09
CA GLY A 141 3.94 -24.25 -28.39
C GLY A 141 4.49 -24.13 -26.98
N ALA A 142 3.60 -24.24 -26.00
CA ALA A 142 3.94 -24.21 -24.57
C ALA A 142 4.40 -25.58 -24.07
N GLU A 143 5.46 -25.67 -23.28
CA GLU A 143 5.89 -26.94 -22.69
C GLU A 143 4.80 -27.56 -21.83
N VAL A 144 4.59 -28.88 -21.97
CA VAL A 144 3.66 -29.60 -21.11
C VAL A 144 4.18 -29.62 -19.68
N PHE A 145 5.44 -29.97 -19.46
CA PHE A 145 6.07 -30.04 -18.14
C PHE A 145 7.43 -29.36 -18.17
N ALA A 146 7.70 -28.51 -17.19
CA ALA A 146 8.98 -27.82 -17.04
C ALA A 146 9.50 -27.99 -15.61
N ALA A 147 10.79 -28.31 -15.46
CA ALA A 147 11.44 -28.40 -14.16
C ALA A 147 12.85 -27.78 -14.17
N GLN A 148 13.26 -27.28 -13.00
CA GLN A 148 14.59 -26.74 -12.77
C GLN A 148 15.09 -27.14 -11.37
N ALA A 149 16.26 -27.75 -11.31
CA ALA A 149 16.96 -28.08 -10.07
C ALA A 149 17.92 -26.94 -9.74
N ASN A 150 17.59 -26.16 -8.71
CA ASN A 150 18.36 -25.00 -8.29
C ASN A 150 19.22 -25.35 -7.06
N PHE A 151 20.53 -25.43 -7.24
CA PHE A 151 21.45 -25.82 -6.18
C PHE A 151 21.94 -24.61 -5.38
N VAL A 152 21.96 -24.78 -4.06
CA VAL A 152 22.57 -23.89 -3.07
C VAL A 152 23.55 -24.70 -2.21
N PRO A 153 24.50 -24.07 -1.49
CA PRO A 153 25.37 -24.81 -0.57
C PRO A 153 24.55 -25.69 0.40
N GLY A 154 24.68 -27.01 0.28
CA GLY A 154 24.01 -28.00 1.13
C GLY A 154 22.57 -28.39 0.75
N GLY A 155 22.04 -27.98 -0.41
CA GLY A 155 20.68 -28.36 -0.81
C GLY A 155 20.27 -28.02 -2.24
N CYS A 156 19.04 -28.38 -2.59
CA CYS A 156 18.40 -28.20 -3.89
C CYS A 156 16.97 -27.70 -3.73
N LEU A 157 16.61 -26.63 -4.44
CA LEU A 157 15.25 -26.15 -4.62
C LEU A 157 14.77 -26.66 -5.99
N LEU A 158 13.96 -27.71 -5.98
CA LEU A 158 13.41 -28.32 -7.18
C LEU A 158 12.11 -27.63 -7.57
N ALA A 159 12.19 -26.74 -8.56
CA ALA A 159 11.04 -26.05 -9.12
C ALA A 159 10.43 -26.88 -10.27
N LEU A 160 9.10 -26.98 -10.32
CA LEU A 160 8.37 -27.71 -11.34
C LEU A 160 7.04 -27.04 -11.69
N SER A 161 6.53 -27.34 -12.88
CA SER A 161 5.37 -26.68 -13.48
C SER A 161 4.76 -27.56 -14.57
N ILE A 162 3.43 -27.55 -14.72
CA ILE A 162 2.70 -28.30 -15.76
C ILE A 162 1.65 -27.41 -16.44
N ALA A 163 1.52 -27.49 -17.77
CA ALA A 163 0.53 -26.72 -18.52
C ALA A 163 -0.91 -27.06 -18.08
N PRO A 164 -1.73 -26.09 -17.63
CA PRO A 164 -3.09 -26.35 -17.13
C PRO A 164 -4.00 -27.11 -18.11
N PRO A 165 -3.96 -26.85 -19.44
CA PRO A 165 -4.71 -27.66 -20.39
C PRO A 165 -4.22 -29.11 -20.50
N ALA A 166 -2.95 -29.37 -20.20
CA ALA A 166 -2.39 -30.71 -20.25
C ALA A 166 -2.74 -31.53 -19.00
N SER A 167 -2.70 -30.91 -17.81
CA SER A 167 -2.98 -31.56 -16.53
C SER A 167 -3.20 -30.52 -15.42
N ASP A 168 -4.10 -30.84 -14.49
CA ASP A 168 -4.40 -30.01 -13.33
C ASP A 168 -3.35 -30.16 -12.21
N GLY A 169 -3.40 -29.26 -11.21
CA GLY A 169 -2.45 -29.25 -10.10
C GLY A 169 -2.50 -30.49 -9.20
N THR A 170 -3.63 -31.18 -9.12
CA THR A 170 -3.77 -32.42 -8.34
C THR A 170 -3.11 -33.59 -9.07
N ALA A 171 -3.24 -33.65 -10.39
CA ALA A 171 -2.52 -34.60 -11.24
C ALA A 171 -1.02 -34.30 -11.30
N MET A 172 -0.60 -33.03 -11.24
CA MET A 172 0.82 -32.65 -11.11
C MET A 172 1.49 -33.34 -9.91
N LEU A 173 0.84 -33.40 -8.74
CA LEU A 173 1.38 -34.11 -7.58
C LEU A 173 1.58 -35.61 -7.84
N SER A 174 0.72 -36.22 -8.66
CA SER A 174 0.86 -37.63 -9.03
C SER A 174 2.08 -37.84 -9.92
N VAL A 175 2.36 -36.90 -10.83
CA VAL A 175 3.58 -36.87 -11.64
C VAL A 175 4.82 -36.64 -10.76
N THR A 176 4.77 -35.70 -9.82
CA THR A 176 5.85 -35.43 -8.86
C THR A 176 6.16 -36.66 -8.00
N ARG A 177 5.13 -37.35 -7.50
CA ARG A 177 5.31 -38.56 -6.69
C ARG A 177 5.91 -39.70 -7.52
N LEU A 178 5.42 -39.90 -8.74
CA LEU A 178 5.97 -40.89 -9.65
C LEU A 178 7.46 -40.61 -9.97
N TRP A 179 7.81 -39.33 -10.18
CA TRP A 179 9.18 -38.91 -10.34
C TRP A 179 10.03 -39.22 -9.10
N ALA A 180 9.55 -38.87 -7.91
CA ALA A 180 10.23 -39.19 -6.66
C ALA A 180 10.44 -40.71 -6.48
N ASP A 181 9.39 -41.51 -6.70
CA ASP A 181 9.45 -42.98 -6.62
C ASP A 181 10.49 -43.56 -7.59
N HIS A 182 10.58 -43.01 -8.82
CA HIS A 182 11.63 -43.38 -9.77
C HIS A 182 13.03 -43.00 -9.27
N CYS A 183 13.23 -41.80 -8.73
CA CYS A 183 14.51 -41.41 -8.12
C CYS A 183 14.91 -42.38 -6.98
N SER A 184 13.96 -42.77 -6.14
CA SER A 184 14.17 -43.75 -5.07
C SER A 184 14.49 -45.15 -5.60
N SER A 185 13.87 -45.58 -6.70
CA SER A 185 14.10 -46.91 -7.29
C SER A 185 15.48 -47.10 -7.89
N LEU A 186 16.17 -46.02 -8.30
CA LEU A 186 17.51 -46.07 -8.90
C LEU A 186 18.57 -46.73 -8.00
N LEU A 187 18.30 -46.78 -6.69
CA LEU A 187 19.12 -47.49 -5.71
C LEU A 187 18.97 -49.00 -5.74
N ARG A 188 17.73 -49.50 -5.83
CA ARG A 188 17.46 -50.95 -5.84
C ARG A 188 18.16 -51.60 -7.01
N ASP A 189 18.13 -50.94 -8.17
CA ASP A 189 18.83 -51.36 -9.39
C ASP A 189 20.36 -51.33 -9.28
N ARG A 190 20.94 -50.54 -8.34
CA ARG A 190 22.40 -50.51 -8.09
C ARG A 190 22.85 -51.62 -7.16
N GLU A 191 22.03 -52.01 -6.17
CA GLU A 191 22.33 -53.08 -5.22
C GLU A 191 22.01 -54.48 -5.79
N ASP A 192 20.98 -54.62 -6.64
CA ASP A 192 20.56 -55.89 -7.27
C ASP A 192 21.19 -56.18 -8.65
N LYS A 193 22.46 -55.78 -8.85
CA LYS A 193 23.22 -56.09 -10.08
C LYS A 193 23.55 -57.58 -10.31
N THR A 194 22.87 -58.50 -9.63
CA THR A 194 22.99 -59.95 -9.87
C THR A 194 21.73 -60.62 -10.44
N ALA A 195 20.60 -59.90 -10.56
CA ALA A 195 19.40 -60.44 -11.23
C ALA A 195 19.10 -59.65 -12.51
N ALA A 196 19.63 -60.13 -13.64
CA ALA A 196 19.11 -59.78 -14.94
C ALA A 196 17.68 -60.35 -15.05
N GLY A 197 16.66 -59.49 -15.00
CA GLY A 197 15.31 -59.88 -15.34
C GLY A 197 14.24 -58.93 -14.81
N ASN A 198 13.74 -58.06 -15.69
CA ASN A 198 12.35 -57.58 -15.74
C ASN A 198 11.57 -57.54 -14.41
N GLU A 199 12.07 -56.83 -13.39
CA GLU A 199 11.21 -56.48 -12.26
C GLU A 199 10.42 -55.22 -12.61
N ALA A 200 9.10 -55.43 -12.66
CA ALA A 200 8.13 -54.50 -13.20
C ALA A 200 8.21 -53.13 -12.51
N LEU A 201 8.38 -52.09 -13.33
CA LEU A 201 7.99 -50.73 -13.02
C LEU A 201 6.68 -50.78 -12.24
N LEU A 202 6.61 -50.18 -11.04
CA LEU A 202 5.35 -50.03 -10.32
C LEU A 202 4.33 -49.47 -11.32
N PRO A 203 3.37 -50.26 -11.81
CA PRO A 203 2.59 -49.82 -12.94
C PRO A 203 1.72 -48.66 -12.46
N LEU A 204 1.78 -47.53 -13.17
CA LEU A 204 0.55 -46.76 -13.33
C LEU A 204 -0.47 -47.75 -13.92
N PRO A 205 -1.67 -47.88 -13.36
CA PRO A 205 -2.69 -48.76 -13.92
C PRO A 205 -2.84 -48.44 -15.41
N ALA A 206 -2.78 -49.47 -16.26
CA ALA A 206 -2.89 -49.32 -17.71
C ALA A 206 -4.18 -48.52 -18.01
N GLY A 207 -4.02 -47.28 -18.49
CA GLY A 207 -5.10 -46.32 -18.72
C GLY A 207 -5.00 -45.00 -17.95
N GLY A 208 -4.21 -44.90 -16.87
CA GLY A 208 -4.09 -43.64 -16.10
C GLY A 208 -3.34 -42.51 -16.82
N VAL A 209 -2.49 -42.87 -17.77
CA VAL A 209 -1.71 -41.91 -18.60
C VAL A 209 -2.36 -41.63 -19.95
N ASP A 210 -3.45 -42.33 -20.29
CA ASP A 210 -4.18 -42.12 -21.53
C ASP A 210 -5.11 -40.92 -21.37
N ARG A 211 -4.76 -39.81 -22.01
CA ARG A 211 -5.54 -38.57 -21.95
C ARG A 211 -6.90 -38.65 -22.64
N ASN A 212 -7.12 -39.65 -23.50
CA ASN A 212 -8.39 -39.86 -24.20
C ASN A 212 -9.32 -40.85 -23.48
N ALA A 213 -8.90 -41.39 -22.32
CA ALA A 213 -9.68 -42.35 -21.57
C ALA A 213 -11.07 -41.80 -21.20
N LEU A 214 -11.13 -40.53 -20.76
CA LEU A 214 -12.40 -39.87 -20.46
C LEU A 214 -13.29 -39.74 -21.71
N ASP A 215 -12.76 -39.23 -22.83
CA ASP A 215 -13.52 -39.09 -24.08
C ASP A 215 -14.14 -40.42 -24.55
N THR A 216 -13.43 -41.53 -24.35
CA THR A 216 -13.90 -42.88 -24.70
C THR A 216 -15.07 -43.30 -23.81
N VAL A 217 -14.92 -43.18 -22.49
CA VAL A 217 -15.98 -43.49 -21.50
C VAL A 217 -17.22 -42.65 -21.76
N MET A 218 -17.05 -41.37 -22.08
CA MET A 218 -18.14 -40.43 -22.31
C MET A 218 -18.89 -40.67 -23.62
N ALA A 219 -18.18 -41.09 -24.68
CA ALA A 219 -18.80 -41.41 -25.97
C ALA A 219 -19.73 -42.63 -25.89
N GLU A 220 -19.41 -43.63 -25.06
CA GLU A 220 -20.25 -44.80 -24.81
C GLU A 220 -21.52 -44.42 -24.03
N ALA A 221 -21.39 -43.57 -22.99
CA ALA A 221 -22.51 -43.12 -22.17
C ALA A 221 -23.50 -42.24 -22.94
N ILE A 222 -23.02 -41.30 -23.78
CA ILE A 222 -23.87 -40.38 -24.56
C ILE A 222 -24.74 -41.13 -25.59
N ASN A 223 -24.25 -42.24 -26.16
CA ASN A 223 -25.05 -43.05 -27.09
C ASN A 223 -26.17 -43.86 -26.41
N SER A 224 -26.16 -43.96 -25.08
CA SER A 224 -27.13 -44.74 -24.30
C SER A 224 -28.23 -43.90 -23.64
N PHE A 225 -28.06 -42.58 -23.57
CA PHE A 225 -29.00 -41.64 -22.96
C PHE A 225 -29.64 -40.73 -24.03
N GLU A 226 -30.97 -40.64 -24.07
CA GLU A 226 -31.72 -39.60 -24.79
C GLU A 226 -31.47 -38.23 -24.13
N LEU A 227 -30.26 -37.70 -24.26
CA LEU A 227 -29.79 -36.49 -23.58
C LEU A 227 -30.27 -35.20 -24.25
N LEU A 228 -31.05 -35.26 -25.34
CA LEU A 228 -31.47 -34.08 -26.10
C LEU A 228 -32.73 -33.37 -25.55
N GLU A 229 -33.55 -34.03 -24.72
CA GLU A 229 -34.80 -33.42 -24.19
C GLU A 229 -34.62 -32.74 -22.81
N CYS A 230 -33.55 -33.03 -22.06
CA CYS A 230 -33.34 -32.45 -20.71
C CYS A 230 -32.77 -31.02 -20.70
N PHE A 231 -32.40 -30.45 -21.86
CA PHE A 231 -31.79 -29.12 -21.91
C PHE A 231 -32.79 -27.96 -21.83
N GLU A 232 -34.11 -28.22 -21.91
CA GLU A 232 -35.15 -27.17 -21.97
C GLU A 232 -35.89 -26.91 -20.65
N THR A 233 -35.72 -27.75 -19.61
CA THR A 233 -36.40 -27.55 -18.33
C THR A 233 -35.48 -26.90 -17.30
N ASN A 234 -35.85 -25.69 -16.89
CA ASN A 234 -35.18 -24.79 -15.95
C ASN A 234 -35.14 -25.32 -14.48
N GLN A 235 -34.78 -26.59 -14.26
CA GLN A 235 -34.50 -27.14 -12.93
C GLN A 235 -32.99 -27.06 -12.64
N ALA A 236 -32.65 -26.76 -11.37
CA ALA A 236 -31.28 -26.57 -10.91
C ALA A 236 -30.36 -27.70 -11.37
N LEU A 237 -29.27 -27.34 -12.04
CA LEU A 237 -28.42 -28.27 -12.80
C LEU A 237 -27.25 -28.75 -11.91
N ASP A 238 -27.04 -30.06 -11.84
CA ASP A 238 -25.98 -30.69 -11.02
C ASP A 238 -24.56 -30.47 -11.61
N SER A 239 -24.45 -30.10 -12.90
CA SER A 239 -23.16 -29.84 -13.57
C SER A 239 -22.42 -28.56 -13.12
N GLN A 240 -23.04 -27.71 -12.28
CA GLN A 240 -22.45 -26.44 -11.81
C GLN A 240 -21.30 -26.61 -10.80
N HIS A 241 -20.95 -27.86 -10.46
CA HIS A 241 -19.91 -28.20 -9.50
C HIS A 241 -18.56 -28.55 -10.15
N LEU A 242 -18.39 -28.43 -11.46
CA LEU A 242 -17.07 -28.64 -12.09
C LEU A 242 -16.25 -27.34 -12.05
N VAL A 243 -14.98 -27.44 -11.63
CA VAL A 243 -14.10 -26.26 -11.57
C VAL A 243 -13.96 -25.67 -12.97
N GLY A 244 -14.34 -24.40 -13.14
CA GLY A 244 -14.24 -23.68 -14.41
C GLY A 244 -15.53 -23.58 -15.23
N ILE A 245 -16.68 -24.04 -14.72
CA ILE A 245 -17.99 -23.86 -15.36
C ILE A 245 -18.90 -22.96 -14.49
N ASP A 246 -19.15 -21.72 -14.91
CA ASP A 246 -20.24 -20.90 -14.36
C ASP A 246 -21.59 -21.23 -15.00
N GLY A 247 -22.69 -21.04 -14.25
CA GLY A 247 -24.05 -21.30 -14.69
C GLY A 247 -24.33 -20.77 -16.11
N TRP A 248 -24.68 -21.68 -17.02
CA TRP A 248 -24.86 -21.37 -18.44
C TRP A 248 -26.08 -20.47 -18.64
N HIS A 249 -25.88 -19.18 -18.96
CA HIS A 249 -26.94 -18.34 -19.51
C HIS A 249 -27.04 -18.66 -21.01
N GLY A 250 -28.10 -19.38 -21.39
CA GLY A 250 -28.40 -19.68 -22.78
C GLY A 250 -28.40 -18.41 -23.62
N ALA A 251 -27.74 -18.45 -24.77
CA ALA A 251 -27.77 -17.38 -25.74
C ALA A 251 -29.21 -17.18 -26.23
N SER A 252 -29.87 -16.10 -25.80
CA SER A 252 -31.07 -15.58 -26.46
C SER A 252 -30.80 -14.17 -26.94
N GLU A 253 -30.75 -14.03 -28.27
CA GLU A 253 -30.85 -12.77 -29.00
C GLU A 253 -32.19 -12.11 -28.63
N ASP A 254 -32.23 -11.11 -27.73
CA ASP A 254 -33.22 -10.02 -27.68
C ASP A 254 -33.14 -9.25 -26.35
N GLU A 255 -32.33 -8.18 -26.32
CA GLU A 255 -32.40 -7.14 -25.28
C GLU A 255 -33.23 -5.95 -25.78
N THR A 256 -34.56 -5.97 -25.59
CA THR A 256 -35.36 -4.75 -25.39
C THR A 256 -36.69 -5.06 -24.69
N HIS A 257 -36.95 -4.33 -23.59
CA HIS A 257 -38.23 -4.22 -22.86
C HIS A 257 -38.66 -5.37 -21.92
N LEU A 258 -38.59 -5.13 -20.59
CA LEU A 258 -39.75 -4.99 -19.68
C LEU A 258 -39.29 -4.96 -18.20
N GLY A 259 -39.86 -4.03 -17.42
CA GLY A 259 -39.54 -3.82 -16.01
C GLY A 259 -40.53 -4.42 -15.02
N ASN A 260 -40.09 -4.39 -13.75
CA ASN A 260 -40.81 -4.55 -12.48
C ASN A 260 -41.61 -5.85 -12.24
N SER A 261 -40.98 -6.84 -11.59
CA SER A 261 -41.29 -7.19 -10.19
C SER A 261 -40.36 -8.30 -9.67
N ALA A 262 -39.78 -8.04 -8.49
CA ALA A 262 -39.23 -8.93 -7.47
C ALA A 262 -38.41 -10.19 -7.86
N GLU A 263 -37.21 -10.21 -7.27
CA GLU A 263 -36.40 -11.38 -6.87
C GLU A 263 -35.50 -12.06 -7.92
N ALA A 264 -34.20 -11.97 -7.63
CA ALA A 264 -33.14 -12.91 -8.03
C ALA A 264 -32.83 -13.02 -9.53
N SER A 265 -32.43 -11.91 -10.16
CA SER A 265 -31.60 -11.94 -11.37
C SER A 265 -30.28 -11.22 -11.10
N VAL A 266 -29.23 -11.99 -10.80
CA VAL A 266 -27.84 -11.51 -10.81
C VAL A 266 -27.46 -11.30 -12.28
N THR A 267 -27.68 -10.09 -12.77
CA THR A 267 -27.22 -9.67 -14.10
C THR A 267 -25.69 -9.53 -14.04
N LEU A 268 -24.99 -10.48 -14.64
CA LEU A 268 -23.54 -10.47 -14.87
C LEU A 268 -23.19 -9.33 -15.85
N GLY A 269 -23.04 -8.13 -15.32
CA GLY A 269 -22.56 -6.96 -16.05
C GLY A 269 -21.10 -7.14 -16.44
N THR A 270 -20.85 -7.15 -17.75
CA THR A 270 -19.54 -6.88 -18.35
C THR A 270 -19.15 -5.42 -18.08
N SER A 271 -18.47 -5.18 -16.97
CA SER A 271 -17.62 -3.99 -16.76
C SER A 271 -16.36 -4.44 -16.03
N HIS A 272 -15.24 -4.38 -16.75
CA HIS A 272 -13.93 -4.82 -16.29
C HIS A 272 -13.26 -3.84 -15.30
N ASP A 273 -14.03 -2.98 -14.61
CA ASP A 273 -13.51 -1.72 -14.04
C ASP A 273 -13.71 -1.51 -12.52
N ASP A 274 -14.19 -2.48 -11.73
CA ASP A 274 -14.47 -2.24 -10.28
C ASP A 274 -13.93 -3.31 -9.29
N TYR A 275 -12.97 -4.14 -9.71
CA TYR A 275 -12.13 -4.85 -8.74
C TYR A 275 -10.82 -4.08 -8.59
N GLN A 276 -10.70 -3.23 -7.57
CA GLN A 276 -9.37 -2.87 -7.07
C GLN A 276 -8.68 -4.19 -6.73
N GLU A 277 -7.69 -4.59 -7.53
CA GLU A 277 -6.77 -5.67 -7.22
C GLU A 277 -6.08 -5.28 -5.90
N SER A 278 -6.70 -5.63 -4.78
CA SER A 278 -6.01 -5.72 -3.51
C SER A 278 -5.01 -6.85 -3.68
N ASP A 279 -3.73 -6.52 -3.87
CA ASP A 279 -2.65 -7.49 -3.93
C ASP A 279 -2.82 -8.48 -2.76
N MET A 280 -3.27 -9.70 -3.05
CA MET A 280 -3.32 -10.77 -2.06
C MET A 280 -1.87 -11.02 -1.65
N LYS A 281 -1.47 -10.49 -0.49
CA LYS A 281 -0.13 -10.70 0.04
C LYS A 281 0.01 -12.18 0.35
N PRO A 282 0.85 -12.95 -0.35
CA PRO A 282 1.06 -14.35 0.00
C PRO A 282 1.58 -14.38 1.44
N SER A 283 0.85 -15.11 2.28
CA SER A 283 1.15 -15.24 3.70
C SER A 283 1.31 -16.72 4.01
N VAL A 284 2.38 -17.09 4.72
CA VAL A 284 2.67 -18.48 5.04
C VAL A 284 1.94 -18.85 6.33
N PHE A 285 1.06 -19.84 6.25
CA PHE A 285 0.54 -20.52 7.42
C PHE A 285 1.47 -21.71 7.75
N TYR A 286 2.35 -21.54 8.74
CA TYR A 286 3.24 -22.61 9.20
C TYR A 286 2.59 -23.35 10.38
N MET A 287 2.32 -24.65 10.20
CA MET A 287 1.94 -25.55 11.28
C MET A 287 3.14 -26.45 11.60
N PRO A 288 3.76 -26.34 12.79
CA PRO A 288 4.84 -27.22 13.19
C PRO A 288 4.42 -28.69 13.13
N GLN A 289 5.33 -29.57 12.70
CA GLN A 289 5.08 -31.02 12.62
C GLN A 289 4.51 -31.63 13.91
N PRO A 290 4.95 -31.25 15.13
CA PRO A 290 4.34 -31.72 16.37
C PRO A 290 2.86 -31.33 16.51
N MET A 291 2.51 -30.07 16.23
CA MET A 291 1.12 -29.58 16.27
C MET A 291 0.24 -30.25 15.21
N TYR A 292 0.77 -30.46 13.99
CA TYR A 292 0.07 -31.22 12.97
C TYR A 292 -0.18 -32.68 13.40
N THR A 293 0.82 -33.29 14.06
CA THR A 293 0.72 -34.66 14.57
C THR A 293 -0.29 -34.76 15.72
N GLU A 294 -0.28 -33.81 16.64
CA GLU A 294 -1.23 -33.71 17.76
C GLU A 294 -2.66 -33.51 17.26
N LEU A 295 -2.87 -32.59 16.31
CA LEU A 295 -4.14 -32.38 15.65
C LEU A 295 -4.63 -33.68 14.98
N ARG A 296 -3.74 -34.41 14.28
CA ARG A 296 -4.03 -35.73 13.71
C ARG A 296 -4.36 -36.82 14.74
N GLN A 297 -3.79 -36.76 15.93
CA GLN A 297 -4.07 -37.71 17.01
C GLN A 297 -5.42 -37.42 17.68
N GLU A 298 -5.74 -36.15 17.91
CA GLU A 298 -7.05 -35.70 18.40
C GLU A 298 -8.18 -36.15 17.46
N LEU A 299 -7.94 -36.08 16.15
CA LEU A 299 -8.88 -36.57 15.14
C LEU A 299 -9.14 -38.08 15.20
N ALA A 300 -8.08 -38.85 15.43
CA ALA A 300 -8.18 -40.30 15.52
C ALA A 300 -8.97 -40.74 16.77
N SER A 301 -8.98 -39.94 17.85
CA SER A 301 -9.63 -40.28 19.11
C SER A 301 -11.12 -39.90 19.17
N VAL A 302 -11.57 -38.86 18.45
CA VAL A 302 -12.93 -38.31 18.57
C VAL A 302 -14.00 -39.02 17.72
N HIS A 303 -13.62 -39.64 16.59
CA HIS A 303 -14.61 -40.16 15.63
C HIS A 303 -14.44 -41.62 15.19
N ASN A 304 -13.55 -42.40 15.82
CA ASN A 304 -13.38 -43.84 15.54
C ASN A 304 -13.20 -44.20 14.04
N GLY A 305 -12.78 -43.26 13.18
CA GLY A 305 -12.87 -43.41 11.73
C GLY A 305 -11.72 -42.74 10.97
N THR A 306 -11.19 -43.47 9.98
CA THR A 306 -10.01 -43.16 9.16
C THR A 306 -10.29 -42.33 7.89
N ASP A 307 -11.55 -41.97 7.63
CA ASP A 307 -11.96 -41.42 6.32
C ASP A 307 -11.76 -39.90 6.16
N VAL A 308 -11.30 -39.18 7.18
CA VAL A 308 -11.00 -37.74 7.10
C VAL A 308 -9.51 -37.56 6.77
N SER A 309 -9.21 -36.88 5.66
CA SER A 309 -7.85 -36.61 5.22
C SER A 309 -7.21 -35.47 6.01
N GLY A 310 -5.88 -35.41 6.04
CA GLY A 310 -5.16 -34.27 6.62
C GLY A 310 -5.49 -32.94 5.93
N ASN A 311 -5.89 -32.97 4.66
CA ASN A 311 -6.32 -31.77 3.94
C ASN A 311 -7.68 -31.28 4.43
N ASP A 312 -8.63 -32.17 4.69
CA ASP A 312 -9.94 -31.80 5.24
C ASP A 312 -9.79 -31.07 6.58
N VAL A 313 -8.78 -31.47 7.36
CA VAL A 313 -8.46 -30.93 8.67
C VAL A 313 -7.84 -29.54 8.57
N ILE A 314 -6.85 -29.39 7.68
CA ILE A 314 -6.23 -28.09 7.42
C ILE A 314 -7.28 -27.12 6.85
N CYS A 315 -8.11 -27.57 5.90
CA CYS A 315 -9.25 -26.79 5.39
C CYS A 315 -10.22 -26.42 6.49
N ALA A 316 -10.61 -27.36 7.35
CA ALA A 316 -11.51 -27.09 8.47
C ALA A 316 -10.91 -26.09 9.46
N PHE A 317 -9.62 -26.23 9.77
CA PHE A 317 -8.91 -25.32 10.65
C PHE A 317 -8.86 -23.91 10.04
N ILE A 318 -8.45 -23.79 8.78
CA ILE A 318 -8.37 -22.50 8.07
C ILE A 318 -9.76 -21.87 7.97
N TRP A 319 -10.77 -22.62 7.50
CA TRP A 319 -12.12 -22.12 7.34
C TRP A 319 -12.71 -21.65 8.67
N LYS A 320 -12.58 -22.46 9.73
CA LYS A 320 -13.07 -22.10 11.07
C LYS A 320 -12.32 -20.89 11.63
N SER A 321 -11.00 -20.80 11.42
CA SER A 321 -10.19 -19.67 11.88
C SER A 321 -10.57 -18.38 11.16
N ILE A 322 -10.69 -18.43 9.83
CA ILE A 322 -11.11 -17.29 9.00
C ILE A 322 -12.52 -16.88 9.40
N LEU A 323 -13.48 -17.80 9.52
CA LEU A 323 -14.85 -17.45 9.89
C LEU A 323 -14.97 -16.93 11.31
N ARG A 324 -14.21 -17.47 12.27
CA ARG A 324 -14.20 -16.93 13.64
C ARG A 324 -13.62 -15.52 13.66
N ALA A 325 -12.53 -15.26 12.95
CA ALA A 325 -11.98 -13.92 12.79
C ALA A 325 -12.93 -12.99 12.00
N TRP A 326 -13.59 -13.52 10.97
CA TRP A 326 -14.57 -12.82 10.15
C TRP A 326 -15.75 -12.39 11.00
N THR A 327 -16.42 -13.34 11.66
CA THR A 327 -17.56 -13.12 12.55
C THR A 327 -17.21 -12.29 13.78
N ALA A 328 -16.03 -12.48 14.39
CA ALA A 328 -15.63 -11.69 15.56
C ALA A 328 -15.66 -10.19 15.25
N VAL A 329 -15.24 -9.80 14.04
CA VAL A 329 -15.31 -8.38 13.66
C VAL A 329 -16.66 -8.02 13.08
N ARG A 330 -17.30 -8.88 12.29
CA ARG A 330 -18.63 -8.56 11.75
C ARG A 330 -19.69 -8.43 12.87
N ALA A 331 -19.48 -9.11 14.00
CA ALA A 331 -20.29 -8.97 15.21
C ALA A 331 -20.02 -7.63 15.94
N GLN A 332 -18.83 -7.06 15.81
CA GLN A 332 -18.51 -5.70 16.30
C GLN A 332 -19.12 -4.62 15.40
N GLU A 333 -19.34 -4.94 14.12
CA GLU A 333 -19.96 -4.06 13.12
C GLU A 333 -21.51 -4.07 13.15
N GLU A 334 -22.14 -4.84 14.07
CA GLU A 334 -23.60 -5.09 14.11
C GLU A 334 -24.20 -5.53 12.75
N ALA A 335 -23.35 -6.04 11.86
CA ALA A 335 -23.74 -6.49 10.54
C ALA A 335 -24.55 -7.78 10.66
N ASP A 336 -25.55 -7.95 9.78
CA ASP A 336 -26.19 -9.26 9.62
C ASP A 336 -25.10 -10.25 9.19
N LEU A 337 -24.71 -11.10 10.14
CA LEU A 337 -23.64 -12.08 9.97
C LEU A 337 -23.99 -13.13 8.91
N GLY A 338 -25.25 -13.16 8.47
CA GLY A 338 -25.81 -14.26 7.72
C GLY A 338 -25.98 -15.48 8.61
N GLU A 339 -27.01 -16.28 8.34
CA GLU A 339 -27.25 -17.50 9.12
C GLU A 339 -26.25 -18.60 8.81
N THR A 340 -25.63 -18.55 7.62
CA THR A 340 -24.81 -19.64 7.08
C THR A 340 -23.55 -19.12 6.41
N ALA A 341 -22.44 -19.83 6.61
CA ALA A 341 -21.20 -19.64 5.88
C ALA A 341 -21.03 -20.70 4.80
N THR A 342 -20.44 -20.30 3.68
CA THR A 342 -20.20 -21.18 2.54
C THR A 342 -18.71 -21.41 2.34
N LEU A 343 -18.31 -22.60 1.93
CA LEU A 343 -16.93 -22.97 1.67
C LEU A 343 -16.84 -23.59 0.30
N ALA A 344 -16.14 -22.92 -0.61
CA ALA A 344 -15.80 -23.44 -1.92
C ALA A 344 -14.38 -24.03 -1.87
N ILE A 345 -14.25 -25.34 -2.14
CA ILE A 345 -12.96 -26.06 -2.17
C ILE A 345 -12.90 -26.95 -3.40
N PRO A 346 -11.92 -26.79 -4.29
CA PRO A 346 -11.66 -27.77 -5.32
C PRO A 346 -11.12 -29.06 -4.70
N PHE A 347 -11.67 -30.20 -5.09
CA PHE A 347 -11.22 -31.50 -4.63
C PHE A 347 -11.03 -32.47 -5.79
N ASP A 348 -10.17 -33.46 -5.54
CA ASP A 348 -9.91 -34.56 -6.45
C ASP A 348 -11.12 -35.50 -6.50
N ALA A 349 -11.81 -35.54 -7.64
CA ALA A 349 -12.96 -36.42 -7.83
C ALA A 349 -12.56 -37.82 -8.33
N ARG A 350 -11.31 -38.04 -8.73
CA ARG A 350 -10.85 -39.34 -9.29
C ARG A 350 -11.07 -40.52 -8.33
N PRO A 351 -10.86 -40.41 -7.00
CA PRO A 351 -11.19 -41.50 -6.08
C PRO A 351 -12.68 -41.88 -6.09
N ASN A 352 -13.56 -40.89 -6.18
CA ASN A 352 -15.02 -41.07 -6.19
C ASN A 352 -15.55 -41.64 -7.51
N LEU A 353 -14.84 -41.39 -8.61
CA LEU A 353 -15.18 -41.84 -9.96
C LEU A 353 -14.27 -42.97 -10.44
N SER A 354 -13.66 -43.69 -9.49
CA SER A 354 -12.68 -44.74 -9.78
C SER A 354 -13.26 -45.96 -10.52
N HIS A 355 -14.59 -46.08 -10.57
CA HIS A 355 -15.30 -47.07 -11.39
C HIS A 355 -15.39 -46.69 -12.88
N LEU A 356 -15.24 -45.41 -13.21
CA LEU A 356 -15.25 -44.87 -14.58
C LEU A 356 -13.85 -44.61 -15.12
N LEU A 357 -12.97 -44.07 -14.27
CA LEU A 357 -11.61 -43.72 -14.62
C LEU A 357 -10.61 -44.34 -13.65
N PRO A 358 -9.39 -44.68 -14.09
CA PRO A 358 -8.36 -45.12 -13.16
C PRO A 358 -8.07 -44.05 -12.10
N ALA A 359 -7.86 -44.47 -10.84
CA ALA A 359 -7.55 -43.56 -9.74
C ALA A 359 -6.26 -42.72 -9.95
N LYS A 360 -5.41 -43.11 -10.91
CA LYS A 360 -4.20 -42.37 -11.31
C LYS A 360 -4.34 -41.70 -12.69
N TYR A 361 -5.56 -41.37 -13.12
CA TYR A 361 -5.80 -40.59 -14.32
C TYR A 361 -5.13 -39.21 -14.23
N LEU A 362 -4.36 -38.83 -15.23
CA LEU A 362 -3.55 -37.60 -15.25
C LEU A 362 -4.20 -36.44 -16.04
N GLY A 363 -5.42 -36.61 -16.55
CA GLY A 363 -6.17 -35.51 -17.16
C GLY A 363 -6.97 -34.70 -16.14
N ASN A 364 -7.57 -33.60 -16.61
CA ASN A 364 -8.28 -32.64 -15.76
C ASN A 364 -9.57 -33.24 -15.19
N LEU A 365 -9.68 -33.33 -13.86
CA LEU A 365 -10.89 -33.83 -13.18
C LEU A 365 -11.02 -33.30 -11.74
N ASN A 366 -11.13 -31.98 -11.60
CA ASN A 366 -11.39 -31.34 -10.31
C ASN A 366 -12.85 -30.84 -10.23
N PHE A 367 -13.49 -31.15 -9.11
CA PHE A 367 -14.83 -30.64 -8.77
C PHE A 367 -14.69 -29.56 -7.72
N GLU A 368 -15.51 -28.52 -7.80
CA GLU A 368 -15.67 -27.50 -6.78
C GLU A 368 -16.71 -27.97 -5.77
N HIS A 369 -16.25 -28.23 -4.55
CA HIS A 369 -17.11 -28.54 -3.44
C HIS A 369 -17.61 -27.25 -2.78
N ILE A 370 -18.91 -27.00 -2.80
CA ILE A 370 -19.53 -25.89 -2.05
C ILE A 370 -20.25 -26.47 -0.82
N LEU A 371 -19.72 -26.17 0.37
CA LEU A 371 -20.31 -26.54 1.66
C LEU A 371 -20.87 -25.33 2.37
N THR A 372 -22.18 -25.31 2.59
CA THR A 372 -22.82 -24.29 3.42
C THR A 372 -23.21 -24.87 4.77
N LEU A 373 -22.77 -24.24 5.86
CA LEU A 373 -23.09 -24.62 7.24
C LEU A 373 -23.52 -23.40 8.05
N PRO A 374 -24.33 -23.58 9.12
CA PRO A 374 -24.71 -22.48 9.97
C PRO A 374 -23.50 -21.79 10.57
N LEU A 375 -23.42 -20.47 10.41
CA LEU A 375 -22.26 -19.69 10.85
C LEU A 375 -22.06 -19.82 12.36
N ARG A 376 -23.14 -19.79 13.14
CA ARG A 376 -23.14 -20.00 14.60
C ARG A 376 -22.50 -21.32 15.04
N THR A 377 -22.67 -22.38 14.23
CA THR A 377 -22.05 -23.69 14.51
C THR A 377 -20.56 -23.62 14.25
N LEU A 378 -20.16 -23.03 13.12
CA LEU A 378 -18.74 -22.91 12.78
C LEU A 378 -17.97 -21.99 13.74
N THR A 379 -18.58 -20.92 14.22
CA THR A 379 -17.91 -19.96 15.11
C THR A 379 -17.94 -20.36 16.57
N SER A 380 -18.82 -21.31 16.95
CA SER A 380 -18.90 -21.82 18.31
C SER A 380 -17.58 -22.46 18.76
N PRO A 381 -17.09 -22.15 19.98
CA PRO A 381 -15.94 -22.82 20.58
C PRO A 381 -16.19 -24.31 20.87
N GLU A 382 -17.46 -24.74 20.99
CA GLU A 382 -17.81 -26.15 21.24
C GLU A 382 -17.72 -27.03 19.99
N THR A 383 -17.75 -26.44 18.79
CA THR A 383 -17.63 -27.20 17.55
C THR A 383 -16.16 -27.47 17.25
N SER A 384 -15.73 -28.72 17.37
CA SER A 384 -14.32 -29.08 17.15
C SER A 384 -13.93 -29.00 15.67
N VAL A 385 -12.64 -28.73 15.39
CA VAL A 385 -12.06 -28.82 14.04
C VAL A 385 -12.29 -30.22 13.41
N PRO A 386 -12.12 -31.33 14.15
CA PRO A 386 -12.54 -32.66 13.70
C PRO A 386 -13.94 -32.77 13.12
N TRP A 387 -14.93 -32.17 13.78
CA TRP A 387 -16.31 -32.26 13.33
C TRP A 387 -16.51 -31.54 11.98
N VAL A 388 -15.93 -30.35 11.83
CA VAL A 388 -16.00 -29.58 10.58
C VAL A 388 -15.29 -30.32 9.45
N ALA A 389 -14.13 -30.92 9.70
CA ALA A 389 -13.40 -31.72 8.72
C ALA A 389 -14.22 -32.93 8.23
N LYS A 390 -14.99 -33.58 9.12
CA LYS A 390 -15.89 -34.66 8.73
C LYS A 390 -17.04 -34.17 7.84
N MET A 391 -17.56 -32.96 8.08
CA MET A 391 -18.60 -32.36 7.24
C MET A 391 -18.10 -32.04 5.82
N ILE A 392 -16.89 -31.47 5.70
CA ILE A 392 -16.22 -31.24 4.41
C ILE A 392 -16.12 -32.54 3.62
N ARG A 393 -15.55 -33.59 4.21
CA ARG A 393 -15.38 -34.89 3.55
C ARG A 393 -16.71 -35.53 3.14
N THR A 394 -17.70 -35.48 4.02
CA THR A 394 -19.01 -36.10 3.77
C THR A 394 -19.74 -35.43 2.62
N ASN A 395 -19.64 -34.10 2.48
CA ASN A 395 -20.33 -33.37 1.44
C ASN A 395 -19.59 -33.44 0.08
N ALA A 396 -18.25 -33.37 0.06
CA ALA A 396 -17.48 -33.62 -1.17
C ALA A 396 -17.82 -34.98 -1.82
N THR A 397 -18.04 -36.02 -1.01
CA THR A 397 -18.43 -37.36 -1.49
C THR A 397 -19.82 -37.38 -2.15
N ARG A 398 -20.72 -36.45 -1.80
CA ARG A 398 -22.07 -36.38 -2.39
C ARG A 398 -22.09 -35.70 -3.75
N GLN A 399 -21.15 -34.80 -4.03
CA GLN A 399 -21.16 -33.95 -5.23
C GLN A 399 -20.39 -34.58 -6.41
N ALA A 400 -19.40 -35.44 -6.16
CA ALA A 400 -18.70 -36.17 -7.21
C ALA A 400 -19.43 -37.47 -7.58
N HIS A 401 -20.37 -37.40 -8.54
CA HIS A 401 -21.04 -38.57 -9.09
C HIS A 401 -21.12 -38.53 -10.63
N GLU A 402 -21.32 -39.70 -11.23
CA GLU A 402 -21.30 -39.94 -12.67
C GLU A 402 -22.19 -39.00 -13.49
N ASN A 403 -23.44 -38.76 -13.07
CA ASN A 403 -24.37 -37.91 -13.81
C ASN A 403 -23.88 -36.46 -13.98
N ALA A 404 -23.21 -35.88 -12.97
CA ALA A 404 -22.69 -34.52 -13.03
C ALA A 404 -21.53 -34.41 -14.03
N LEU A 405 -20.70 -35.47 -14.13
CA LEU A 405 -19.65 -35.56 -15.15
C LEU A 405 -20.25 -35.70 -16.55
N LEU A 406 -21.27 -36.55 -16.72
CA LEU A 406 -21.98 -36.74 -18.00
C LEU A 406 -22.57 -35.44 -18.55
N GLU A 407 -23.27 -34.71 -17.68
CA GLU A 407 -23.92 -33.46 -18.03
C GLU A 407 -22.89 -32.36 -18.39
N ALA A 408 -21.86 -32.16 -17.58
CA ALA A 408 -20.84 -31.14 -17.80
C ALA A 408 -20.08 -31.35 -19.12
N TYR A 409 -19.66 -32.60 -19.36
CA TYR A 409 -18.94 -32.96 -20.58
C TYR A 409 -19.81 -32.82 -21.83
N GLY A 410 -21.08 -33.24 -21.76
CA GLY A 410 -22.04 -33.10 -22.86
C GLY A 410 -22.25 -31.63 -23.26
N ARG A 411 -22.39 -30.74 -22.28
CA ARG A 411 -22.53 -29.28 -22.51
C ARG A 411 -21.28 -28.68 -23.15
N LEU A 412 -20.10 -28.91 -22.58
CA LEU A 412 -18.85 -28.36 -23.11
C LEU A 412 -18.56 -28.85 -24.53
N ARG A 413 -18.89 -30.12 -24.83
CA ARG A 413 -18.76 -30.66 -26.19
C ARG A 413 -19.67 -29.99 -27.22
N SER A 414 -20.80 -29.44 -26.78
CA SER A 414 -21.78 -28.77 -27.65
C SER A 414 -21.34 -27.36 -28.06
N ILE A 415 -20.33 -26.79 -27.39
CA ILE A 415 -19.79 -25.47 -27.74
C ILE A 415 -19.12 -25.56 -29.13
N PRO A 416 -19.50 -24.69 -30.07
CA PRO A 416 -19.00 -24.74 -31.45
C PRO A 416 -17.53 -24.36 -31.56
N GLU A 417 -17.06 -23.44 -30.71
CA GLU A 417 -15.68 -22.94 -30.69
C GLU A 417 -15.15 -22.89 -29.26
N TYR A 418 -13.99 -23.50 -29.00
CA TYR A 418 -13.30 -23.41 -27.71
C TYR A 418 -12.46 -22.14 -27.62
N ASP A 419 -13.02 -20.99 -28.03
CA ASP A 419 -12.42 -19.69 -27.70
C ASP A 419 -12.67 -19.44 -26.20
N HIS A 420 -11.65 -18.99 -25.48
CA HIS A 420 -11.66 -18.72 -24.03
C HIS A 420 -12.73 -17.69 -23.60
N ARG A 421 -13.46 -17.10 -24.56
CA ARG A 421 -14.61 -16.21 -24.35
C ARG A 421 -15.90 -16.91 -23.91
N HIS A 422 -16.06 -18.22 -24.17
CA HIS A 422 -17.33 -18.93 -23.94
C HIS A 422 -17.38 -19.77 -22.65
N VAL A 423 -16.25 -19.95 -21.97
CA VAL A 423 -16.18 -20.68 -20.70
C VAL A 423 -15.78 -19.69 -19.61
N GLN A 424 -16.76 -19.21 -18.85
CA GLN A 424 -16.49 -18.37 -17.68
C GLN A 424 -16.03 -19.24 -16.52
N ILE A 425 -14.81 -18.99 -16.05
CA ILE A 425 -14.27 -19.61 -14.86
C ILE A 425 -14.88 -18.90 -13.65
N ARG A 426 -15.57 -19.67 -12.81
CA ARG A 426 -15.98 -19.21 -11.49
C ARG A 426 -14.75 -18.88 -10.67
N ALA A 427 -14.36 -17.61 -10.64
CA ALA A 427 -13.54 -17.10 -9.57
C ALA A 427 -14.47 -17.07 -8.35
N SER A 428 -14.29 -17.99 -7.41
CA SER A 428 -14.99 -17.92 -6.12
C SER A 428 -14.66 -16.55 -5.50
N ARG A 429 -15.60 -15.61 -5.62
CA ARG A 429 -15.44 -14.24 -5.15
C ARG A 429 -15.57 -14.27 -3.63
N LEU A 430 -14.44 -14.10 -2.96
CA LEU A 430 -14.42 -13.59 -1.59
C LEU A 430 -14.99 -12.17 -1.66
N SER A 431 -16.25 -12.00 -1.31
CA SER A 431 -16.77 -10.65 -1.04
C SER A 431 -16.53 -10.37 0.44
N ALA A 432 -16.05 -9.17 0.77
CA ALA A 432 -15.87 -8.75 2.16
C ALA A 432 -17.16 -8.93 3.00
N ASN A 433 -18.31 -8.89 2.33
CA ASN A 433 -19.65 -8.94 2.91
C ASN A 433 -20.29 -10.35 2.87
N SER A 434 -19.59 -11.39 2.42
CA SER A 434 -20.12 -12.75 2.35
C SER A 434 -19.31 -13.67 3.25
N PRO A 435 -19.96 -14.51 4.09
CA PRO A 435 -19.27 -15.56 4.85
C PRO A 435 -18.83 -16.74 3.94
N SER A 436 -18.66 -16.48 2.64
CA SER A 436 -18.21 -17.46 1.66
C SER A 436 -16.69 -17.45 1.59
N VAL A 437 -16.05 -18.57 1.88
CA VAL A 437 -14.60 -18.73 1.82
C VAL A 437 -14.26 -19.64 0.64
N GLY A 438 -13.48 -19.14 -0.31
CA GLY A 438 -12.82 -19.97 -1.31
C GLY A 438 -11.45 -20.40 -0.78
N ILE A 439 -11.21 -21.69 -0.63
CA ILE A 439 -9.86 -22.21 -0.37
C ILE A 439 -9.39 -22.85 -1.68
N LEU A 440 -8.58 -22.11 -2.44
CA LEU A 440 -7.88 -22.69 -3.59
C LEU A 440 -6.97 -23.79 -3.06
N SER A 441 -7.15 -24.99 -3.64
CA SER A 441 -6.66 -26.29 -3.18
C SER A 441 -5.43 -26.23 -2.24
N PRO A 442 -5.51 -26.72 -0.99
CA PRO A 442 -4.30 -27.08 -0.26
C PRO A 442 -3.79 -28.37 -0.90
N ILE A 443 -3.06 -28.22 -2.01
CA ILE A 443 -2.30 -29.26 -2.65
C ILE A 443 -1.14 -29.58 -1.72
N VAL A 444 -1.42 -30.34 -0.66
CA VAL A 444 -0.38 -30.82 0.26
C VAL A 444 0.28 -32.01 -0.41
N LEU A 445 1.51 -31.81 -0.90
CA LEU A 445 2.39 -32.91 -1.25
C LEU A 445 2.45 -33.85 -0.01
N PRO A 446 2.15 -35.15 -0.13
CA PRO A 446 2.19 -36.05 1.02
C PRO A 446 3.64 -36.30 1.44
N PHE A 447 4.23 -35.36 2.20
CA PHE A 447 5.65 -35.35 2.60
C PHE A 447 6.14 -36.70 3.14
N ASN A 448 5.30 -37.40 3.90
CA ASN A 448 5.64 -38.69 4.48
C ASN A 448 5.76 -39.83 3.46
N GLY A 449 5.12 -39.71 2.29
CA GLY A 449 5.06 -40.71 1.23
C GLY A 449 5.77 -40.33 -0.07
N THR A 450 6.48 -39.19 -0.11
CA THR A 450 7.28 -38.73 -1.25
C THR A 450 8.75 -38.77 -0.87
N CYS A 451 9.54 -39.59 -1.58
CA CYS A 451 10.98 -39.73 -1.35
C CYS A 451 11.72 -39.60 -2.68
N PHE A 452 12.64 -38.64 -2.80
CA PHE A 452 13.49 -38.43 -3.98
C PHE A 452 14.81 -39.22 -3.93
N GLY A 453 14.95 -40.15 -2.97
CA GLY A 453 16.12 -40.99 -2.79
C GLY A 453 16.94 -40.60 -1.56
N GLU A 454 16.90 -41.45 -0.55
CA GLU A 454 17.57 -41.23 0.75
C GLU A 454 19.11 -41.22 0.68
N HIS A 455 19.70 -41.71 -0.40
CA HIS A 455 21.14 -41.74 -0.62
C HIS A 455 21.70 -40.39 -1.11
N VAL A 456 20.88 -39.58 -1.77
CA VAL A 456 21.26 -38.27 -2.31
C VAL A 456 20.89 -37.17 -1.33
N PHE A 457 19.65 -37.22 -0.84
CA PHE A 457 19.05 -36.15 -0.08
C PHE A 457 18.96 -36.48 1.42
N THR A 458 18.96 -35.44 2.26
CA THR A 458 18.73 -35.51 3.71
C THR A 458 17.29 -35.94 4.03
N ASN A 459 16.94 -36.02 5.32
CA ASN A 459 15.57 -36.32 5.76
C ASN A 459 14.99 -37.63 5.18
N GLY A 460 15.85 -38.65 5.00
CA GLY A 460 15.45 -39.93 4.38
C GLY A 460 14.96 -39.77 2.94
N GLY A 461 15.48 -38.78 2.21
CA GLY A 461 15.08 -38.46 0.83
C GLY A 461 13.77 -37.68 0.73
N LYS A 462 13.14 -37.33 1.85
CA LYS A 462 11.85 -36.64 1.88
C LYS A 462 12.04 -35.12 1.80
N PRO A 463 11.12 -34.39 1.15
CA PRO A 463 11.15 -32.93 1.17
C PRO A 463 11.14 -32.36 2.59
N GLU A 464 11.88 -31.27 2.81
CA GLU A 464 11.88 -30.51 4.08
C GLU A 464 10.83 -29.38 4.06
N ALA A 465 10.47 -28.89 2.87
CA ALA A 465 9.37 -27.95 2.65
C ALA A 465 8.81 -28.07 1.22
N PHE A 466 7.60 -27.56 1.04
CA PHE A 466 6.88 -27.47 -0.23
C PHE A 466 6.23 -26.10 -0.33
N ARG A 467 6.55 -25.37 -1.39
CA ARG A 467 5.96 -24.06 -1.70
C ARG A 467 5.09 -24.21 -2.94
N PRO A 468 3.76 -24.20 -2.81
CA PRO A 468 2.88 -23.96 -3.95
C PRO A 468 2.99 -22.47 -4.33
N MET A 469 3.20 -22.18 -5.61
CA MET A 469 3.30 -20.79 -6.08
C MET A 469 1.94 -20.36 -6.61
N MET A 470 1.38 -19.35 -5.95
CA MET A 470 0.18 -18.67 -6.41
C MET A 470 0.65 -17.61 -7.41
N VAL A 471 0.51 -17.89 -8.71
CA VAL A 471 0.78 -16.88 -9.74
C VAL A 471 -0.35 -15.85 -9.67
N GLU A 472 0.03 -14.57 -9.63
CA GLU A 472 -0.90 -13.44 -9.73
C GLU A 472 -1.78 -13.64 -10.97
N GLN A 473 -3.10 -13.58 -10.81
CA GLN A 473 -3.99 -13.69 -11.96
C GLN A 473 -3.81 -12.44 -12.83
N ALA A 474 -2.93 -12.49 -13.83
CA ALA A 474 -2.90 -11.44 -14.83
C ALA A 474 -4.28 -11.37 -15.50
N PRO A 475 -4.87 -10.17 -15.69
CA PRO A 475 -6.14 -10.04 -16.36
C PRO A 475 -6.06 -10.70 -17.74
N LEU A 476 -6.91 -11.71 -17.95
CA LEU A 476 -7.26 -12.16 -19.29
C LEU A 476 -7.73 -10.89 -20.02
N TYR A 477 -7.15 -10.59 -21.19
CA TYR A 477 -7.42 -9.41 -22.05
C TYR A 477 -6.55 -8.16 -21.79
N SER A 478 -5.35 -8.14 -22.38
CA SER A 478 -4.81 -6.91 -22.98
C SER A 478 -5.23 -6.85 -24.45
N LYS A 479 -5.90 -5.77 -24.86
CA LYS A 479 -6.27 -5.50 -26.25
C LYS A 479 -5.03 -5.41 -27.14
N ASP A 480 -4.68 -6.49 -27.84
CA ASP A 480 -3.85 -6.42 -29.05
C ASP A 480 -4.76 -6.06 -30.24
N HIS A 481 -4.75 -4.77 -30.60
CA HIS A 481 -5.20 -4.31 -31.90
C HIS A 481 -4.04 -3.58 -32.60
N GLY A 482 -3.55 -4.16 -33.71
CA GLY A 482 -3.05 -3.38 -34.84
C GLY A 482 -1.58 -3.58 -35.23
N ASP A 483 -1.33 -4.61 -36.05
CA ASP A 483 -0.41 -4.65 -37.19
C ASP A 483 0.65 -3.53 -37.36
N ARG A 484 1.93 -3.88 -37.21
CA ARG A 484 3.01 -3.43 -38.12
C ARG A 484 4.10 -4.50 -38.25
N GLU A 485 4.32 -4.95 -39.49
CA GLU A 485 5.36 -5.89 -39.91
C GLU A 485 6.80 -5.39 -39.62
N PRO A 486 7.77 -6.28 -39.35
CA PRO A 486 9.17 -5.91 -39.20
C PRO A 486 9.90 -5.96 -40.56
N ASN A 487 10.45 -4.83 -40.99
CA ASN A 487 11.35 -4.77 -42.13
C ASN A 487 12.79 -5.12 -41.73
N THR A 488 13.41 -5.93 -42.58
CA THR A 488 14.72 -6.60 -42.49
C THR A 488 15.95 -5.72 -42.74
N THR A 489 17.13 -6.28 -42.41
CA THR A 489 18.54 -5.90 -42.74
C THR A 489 19.18 -4.88 -41.77
N SER A 490 20.41 -5.03 -41.24
CA SER A 490 21.64 -5.65 -41.76
C SER A 490 22.69 -6.02 -40.66
N SER A 491 23.42 -7.10 -40.98
CA SER A 491 24.69 -7.68 -40.53
C SER A 491 25.82 -6.89 -39.81
N VAL A 492 26.40 -7.56 -38.79
CA VAL A 492 27.84 -7.96 -38.58
C VAL A 492 28.93 -6.88 -38.40
N SER A 493 29.57 -6.81 -37.21
CA SER A 493 30.97 -7.29 -36.94
C SER A 493 31.62 -6.71 -35.66
N ASP A 494 32.05 -7.62 -34.79
CA ASP A 494 33.35 -7.69 -34.08
C ASP A 494 33.88 -6.61 -33.10
N THR A 495 33.87 -7.04 -31.83
CA THR A 495 34.95 -7.05 -30.82
C THR A 495 35.77 -5.79 -30.52
N LYS A 496 35.71 -5.35 -29.26
CA LYS A 496 36.90 -5.15 -28.40
C LYS A 496 36.55 -5.08 -26.91
N THR A 497 37.33 -5.85 -26.17
CA THR A 497 37.44 -6.05 -24.71
C THR A 497 37.58 -4.78 -23.87
N ARG A 498 36.95 -4.75 -22.68
CA ARG A 498 37.45 -4.11 -21.46
C ARG A 498 36.75 -4.69 -20.21
N GLU A 499 37.56 -5.05 -19.21
CA GLU A 499 37.15 -5.47 -17.87
C GLU A 499 36.35 -4.38 -17.14
N GLY A 500 35.41 -4.78 -16.26
CA GLY A 500 34.80 -3.88 -15.28
C GLY A 500 33.41 -4.31 -14.78
N VAL A 501 33.35 -4.79 -13.53
CA VAL A 501 32.28 -4.61 -12.51
C VAL A 501 30.81 -4.46 -12.96
N GLY A 502 29.99 -5.42 -12.50
CA GLY A 502 28.62 -5.17 -12.01
C GLY A 502 27.48 -5.49 -12.97
N LEU A 503 26.52 -6.30 -12.50
CA LEU A 503 25.10 -6.15 -12.84
C LEU A 503 24.26 -6.79 -11.73
N VAL A 504 23.81 -5.89 -10.85
CA VAL A 504 22.65 -6.01 -9.98
C VAL A 504 21.43 -6.03 -10.89
N SER A 505 20.58 -7.06 -10.77
CA SER A 505 19.22 -7.01 -11.30
C SER A 505 18.29 -6.62 -10.14
N ARG A 506 17.82 -5.37 -10.20
CA ARG A 506 16.78 -4.76 -9.38
C ARG A 506 15.45 -4.87 -10.13
N ARG A 507 14.36 -4.87 -9.36
CA ARG A 507 13.01 -4.27 -9.57
C ARG A 507 11.92 -5.34 -9.43
N SER A 508 10.82 -5.16 -8.70
CA SER A 508 10.17 -3.91 -8.24
C SER A 508 9.31 -4.15 -6.99
N CYS A 509 9.45 -3.26 -6.01
CA CYS A 509 8.41 -2.97 -5.01
C CYS A 509 7.19 -2.38 -5.72
N HIS A 510 6.01 -2.99 -5.60
CA HIS A 510 4.73 -2.30 -5.79
C HIS A 510 3.89 -2.41 -4.49
N ARG A 511 3.41 -1.22 -4.09
CA ARG A 511 2.26 -0.86 -3.25
C ARG A 511 1.86 -1.81 -2.10
N LYS A 512 2.15 -1.38 -0.87
CA LYS A 512 1.40 -1.77 0.32
C LYS A 512 1.02 -0.51 1.09
N PHE A 513 -0.13 0.04 0.76
CA PHE A 513 -0.85 0.96 1.63
C PHE A 513 -1.34 0.22 2.88
N TRP A 514 -1.48 0.96 3.98
CA TRP A 514 -2.23 0.58 5.19
C TRP A 514 -3.66 0.14 4.81
N PRO A 515 -4.02 -1.15 4.94
CA PRO A 515 -5.41 -1.56 4.82
C PRO A 515 -6.11 -1.23 6.13
N THR A 516 -7.19 -0.46 6.05
CA THR A 516 -8.23 -0.51 7.07
C THR A 516 -9.13 -1.68 6.78
N GLU A 517 -8.86 -2.77 7.48
CA GLU A 517 -9.88 -3.67 7.99
C GLU A 517 -9.15 -4.49 9.06
N LYS A 518 -9.64 -4.41 10.30
CA LYS A 518 -9.20 -5.22 11.46
C LYS A 518 -7.78 -4.94 11.98
N VAL A 519 -7.70 -4.04 12.97
CA VAL A 519 -6.91 -4.21 14.18
C VAL A 519 -7.28 -5.56 14.80
N GLY A 520 -6.67 -6.59 14.23
CA GLY A 520 -6.69 -7.97 14.64
C GLY A 520 -5.27 -8.46 14.45
N THR A 521 -4.53 -8.40 15.55
CA THR A 521 -3.12 -8.76 15.76
C THR A 521 -2.07 -7.84 15.12
N MET A 522 -1.30 -7.23 16.02
CA MET A 522 -0.09 -6.46 15.74
C MET A 522 0.92 -7.27 14.90
N PRO A 523 1.82 -6.59 14.15
CA PRO A 523 2.97 -7.23 13.53
C PRO A 523 3.74 -8.06 14.56
N SER A 524 4.33 -9.19 14.17
CA SER A 524 5.16 -10.06 15.04
C SER A 524 6.45 -9.41 15.56
N ASP A 525 6.64 -8.10 15.35
CA ASP A 525 7.65 -7.29 16.04
C ASP A 525 7.12 -6.60 17.30
N ALA A 526 5.82 -6.72 17.59
CA ALA A 526 5.27 -6.40 18.89
C ALA A 526 5.69 -7.47 19.91
N SER A 527 6.78 -7.23 20.62
CA SER A 527 7.12 -7.96 21.84
C SER A 527 6.00 -7.77 22.86
N PRO A 528 5.17 -8.80 23.18
CA PRO A 528 4.30 -8.71 24.33
C PRO A 528 5.19 -8.77 25.58
N LEU A 529 5.13 -7.72 26.41
CA LEU A 529 5.72 -7.79 27.73
C LEU A 529 4.85 -8.67 28.63
N ALA A 530 5.55 -9.60 29.28
CA ALA A 530 5.12 -10.43 30.40
C ALA A 530 3.76 -11.14 30.26
N SER A 531 3.80 -12.41 29.83
CA SER A 531 2.74 -13.36 30.15
C SER A 531 2.84 -13.77 31.63
N CYS A 532 1.94 -13.26 32.47
CA CYS A 532 1.57 -13.92 33.72
C CYS A 532 0.16 -14.50 33.54
N ALA A 533 -0.03 -15.76 33.92
CA ALA A 533 -1.29 -16.46 33.80
C ALA A 533 -2.38 -15.83 34.68
N ASP A 534 -3.63 -15.95 34.21
CA ASP A 534 -4.91 -15.60 34.84
C ASP A 534 -5.41 -14.12 34.66
N GLU A 535 -6.27 -13.92 33.64
CA GLU A 535 -7.09 -12.74 33.29
C GLU A 535 -6.45 -11.38 32.84
N LYS A 536 -6.89 -10.95 31.64
CA LYS A 536 -6.96 -9.59 31.01
C LYS A 536 -5.67 -8.84 30.64
N VAL A 537 -5.37 -8.79 29.33
CA VAL A 537 -4.46 -7.78 28.75
C VAL A 537 -5.07 -6.38 28.94
N THR A 538 -4.38 -5.49 29.66
CA THR A 538 -4.81 -4.10 29.94
C THR A 538 -4.13 -3.05 29.05
N LEU A 539 -3.12 -3.42 28.27
CA LEU A 539 -2.36 -2.53 27.38
C LEU A 539 -1.79 -3.27 26.16
N GLY A 540 -1.74 -2.63 24.99
CA GLY A 540 -1.03 -3.13 23.82
C GLY A 540 -0.34 -2.02 23.02
N LEU A 541 0.92 -2.24 22.61
CA LEU A 541 1.70 -1.34 21.75
C LEU A 541 2.01 -2.00 20.40
N GLY A 542 1.41 -1.50 19.32
CA GLY A 542 1.64 -1.99 17.96
C GLY A 542 2.45 -0.99 17.13
N HIS A 543 3.40 -1.50 16.36
CA HIS A 543 4.24 -0.67 15.48
C HIS A 543 4.44 -1.33 14.11
N CYS A 544 4.25 -0.56 13.04
CA CYS A 544 4.53 -0.98 11.66
C CYS A 544 5.73 -0.17 11.15
N ARG A 545 6.87 -0.85 10.95
CA ARG A 545 8.16 -0.18 10.76
C ARG A 545 8.45 0.14 9.29
N LEU A 546 8.76 1.40 9.01
CA LEU A 546 9.56 1.80 7.84
C LEU A 546 11.03 1.90 8.28
N SER A 547 11.84 0.87 8.02
CA SER A 547 13.23 0.85 8.48
C SER A 547 14.10 1.84 7.70
N ILE A 548 14.59 2.88 8.39
CA ILE A 548 15.39 3.99 7.87
C ILE A 548 16.76 4.07 8.58
N VAL A 549 16.78 4.14 9.91
CA VAL A 549 17.98 4.01 10.75
C VAL A 549 17.93 2.68 11.50
N ASP A 550 19.06 1.95 11.48
CA ASP A 550 19.23 0.59 12.01
C ASP A 550 18.35 -0.46 11.34
N LEU A 551 18.77 -0.91 10.15
CA LEU A 551 18.05 -1.92 9.38
C LEU A 551 18.09 -3.32 10.00
N SER A 552 18.78 -3.51 11.13
CA SER A 552 18.84 -4.79 11.81
C SER A 552 17.57 -5.06 12.64
N PRO A 553 17.37 -6.30 13.10
CA PRO A 553 16.30 -6.63 14.04
C PRO A 553 16.39 -5.86 15.37
N GLN A 554 17.53 -5.28 15.73
CA GLN A 554 17.69 -4.51 16.98
C GLN A 554 16.93 -3.18 16.95
N GLY A 555 16.67 -2.63 15.77
CA GLY A 555 15.84 -1.45 15.62
C GLY A 555 14.32 -1.75 15.58
N ASN A 556 13.90 -3.01 15.68
CA ASN A 556 12.48 -3.35 15.73
C ASN A 556 11.85 -2.80 17.02
N GLN A 557 10.58 -2.44 16.94
CA GLN A 557 9.84 -1.84 18.05
C GLN A 557 8.59 -2.67 18.35
N PRO A 558 8.14 -2.76 19.62
CA PRO A 558 8.46 -1.90 20.76
C PRO A 558 9.92 -1.94 21.22
N LEU A 559 10.44 -0.75 21.51
CA LEU A 559 11.72 -0.57 22.16
C LEU A 559 11.55 -0.85 23.65
N HIS A 560 12.58 -1.40 24.26
CA HIS A 560 12.60 -1.66 25.69
C HIS A 560 13.89 -1.09 26.27
N ASP A 561 13.84 -0.63 27.52
CA ASP A 561 15.05 -0.20 28.20
C ASP A 561 16.01 -1.37 28.47
N ASP A 562 17.21 -1.05 28.94
CA ASP A 562 18.26 -2.03 29.26
C ASP A 562 17.93 -2.91 30.48
N GLU A 563 16.90 -2.57 31.27
CA GLU A 563 16.36 -3.39 32.36
C GLU A 563 15.01 -4.07 32.04
N GLY A 564 14.31 -3.64 30.99
CA GLY A 564 13.07 -4.24 30.50
C GLY A 564 11.78 -3.80 31.22
N GLY A 565 11.74 -2.63 31.87
CA GLY A 565 10.55 -2.07 32.54
C GLY A 565 9.97 -0.79 31.90
N ILE A 566 10.61 -0.25 30.85
CA ILE A 566 10.08 0.88 30.07
C ILE A 566 9.98 0.46 28.61
N HIS A 567 8.87 0.82 27.97
CA HIS A 567 8.51 0.35 26.64
C HIS A 567 8.05 1.49 25.77
N ALA A 568 8.50 1.54 24.53
CA ALA A 568 8.09 2.63 23.63
C ALA A 568 7.85 2.15 22.20
N VAL A 569 6.90 2.80 21.54
CA VAL A 569 6.78 2.83 20.08
C VAL A 569 6.92 4.27 19.63
N VAL A 570 7.73 4.48 18.59
CA VAL A 570 8.18 5.78 18.11
C VAL A 570 8.01 5.80 16.60
N MET A 571 7.22 6.76 16.12
CA MET A 571 7.11 7.10 14.72
C MET A 571 7.85 8.41 14.45
N GLY A 572 8.83 8.37 13.56
CA GLY A 572 9.65 9.51 13.18
C GLY A 572 11.12 9.33 13.57
N GLU A 573 11.85 10.43 13.65
CA GLU A 573 13.31 10.45 13.75
C GLU A 573 13.77 11.39 14.86
N ILE A 574 14.68 10.90 15.69
CA ILE A 574 15.41 11.69 16.69
C ILE A 574 16.76 12.09 16.08
N TYR A 575 16.93 13.38 15.83
CA TYR A 575 18.16 13.96 15.34
C TYR A 575 19.15 14.24 16.47
N ASP A 576 20.43 14.37 16.09
CA ASP A 576 21.54 14.54 17.02
C ASP A 576 21.71 13.37 18.01
N ASP A 577 21.23 12.20 17.56
CA ASP A 577 21.17 10.96 18.30
C ASP A 577 22.55 10.44 18.75
N GLU A 578 23.61 10.74 18.00
CA GLU A 578 24.98 10.36 18.38
C GLU A 578 25.42 11.06 19.67
N GLN A 579 25.21 12.38 19.78
CA GLN A 579 25.55 13.15 20.97
C GLN A 579 24.67 12.74 22.16
N LEU A 580 23.37 12.54 21.94
CA LEU A 580 22.43 12.11 22.98
C LEU A 580 22.76 10.69 23.48
N ARG A 581 23.16 9.78 22.58
CA ARG A 581 23.61 8.44 22.90
C ARG A 581 24.90 8.45 23.72
N GLU A 582 25.91 9.20 23.28
CA GLU A 582 27.17 9.34 24.03
C GLU A 582 26.90 9.87 25.44
N ARG A 583 26.03 10.87 25.56
CA ARG A 583 25.58 11.39 26.84
C ARG A 583 24.94 10.32 27.72
N CYS A 584 23.99 9.56 27.19
CA CYS A 584 23.31 8.51 27.96
C CYS A 584 24.27 7.42 28.44
N ILE A 585 25.29 7.09 27.63
CA ILE A 585 26.33 6.13 28.00
C ILE A 585 27.24 6.73 29.10
N GLN A 586 27.71 7.96 28.94
CA GLN A 586 28.69 8.56 29.85
C GLN A 586 28.09 9.00 31.19
N GLU A 587 26.89 9.58 31.17
CA GLU A 587 26.24 10.11 32.37
C GLU A 587 25.48 9.03 33.16
N PHE A 588 24.85 8.07 32.46
CA PHE A 588 23.93 7.10 33.09
C PHE A 588 24.35 5.64 32.92
N GLY A 589 25.37 5.33 32.11
CA GLY A 589 25.78 3.96 31.84
C GLY A 589 24.76 3.15 31.05
N TYR A 590 23.86 3.80 30.31
CA TYR A 590 22.78 3.13 29.58
C TYR A 590 23.32 2.21 28.48
N ASN A 591 22.87 0.96 28.46
CA ASN A 591 23.34 -0.04 27.51
C ASN A 591 22.40 -0.19 26.30
N PHE A 592 22.71 0.54 25.23
CA PHE A 592 21.94 0.48 23.98
C PHE A 592 22.03 -0.89 23.30
N ARG A 593 20.91 -1.37 22.76
CA ARG A 593 20.82 -2.66 22.07
C ARG A 593 21.29 -2.58 20.63
N GLY A 594 20.96 -1.49 19.93
CA GLY A 594 21.32 -1.24 18.54
C GLY A 594 21.66 0.23 18.30
N HIS A 595 21.61 0.67 17.04
CA HIS A 595 21.90 2.06 16.66
C HIS A 595 20.68 2.84 16.17
N SER A 596 19.47 2.31 16.39
CA SER A 596 18.23 3.07 16.16
C SER A 596 18.23 4.35 17.00
N ASP A 597 17.93 5.46 16.34
CA ASP A 597 17.71 6.77 16.95
C ASP A 597 16.53 6.74 17.94
N SER A 598 15.49 5.95 17.65
CA SER A 598 14.27 5.86 18.46
C SER A 598 14.52 5.32 19.88
N GLU A 599 15.57 4.51 20.10
CA GLU A 599 15.94 4.00 21.44
C GLU A 599 16.31 5.13 22.43
N ILE A 600 16.68 6.31 21.92
CA ILE A 600 17.00 7.49 22.74
C ILE A 600 15.80 7.99 23.51
N VAL A 601 14.59 7.84 22.98
CA VAL A 601 13.35 8.20 23.68
C VAL A 601 13.26 7.43 25.01
N VAL A 602 13.55 6.12 24.97
CA VAL A 602 13.54 5.25 26.15
C VAL A 602 14.68 5.61 27.11
N ALA A 603 15.90 5.80 26.58
CA ALA A 603 17.06 6.15 27.38
C ALA A 603 16.90 7.48 28.13
N LEU A 604 16.39 8.51 27.47
CA LEU A 604 16.17 9.81 28.09
C LEU A 604 15.01 9.77 29.09
N TYR A 605 13.88 9.13 28.73
CA TYR A 605 12.75 9.00 29.65
C TYR A 605 13.13 8.25 30.93
N LYS A 606 13.92 7.17 30.83
CA LYS A 606 14.38 6.41 32.00
C LYS A 606 15.12 7.27 33.02
N ASN A 607 15.93 8.21 32.53
CA ASN A 607 16.86 8.98 33.36
C ASN A 607 16.30 10.34 33.82
N TYR A 608 15.48 10.99 32.99
CA TYR A 608 14.92 12.32 33.29
C TYR A 608 13.43 12.28 33.64
N GLY A 609 12.68 11.25 33.23
CA GLY A 609 11.22 11.19 33.39
C GLY A 609 10.49 12.25 32.56
N ALA A 610 9.16 12.22 32.58
CA ALA A 610 8.32 13.27 31.98
C ALA A 610 8.08 14.43 32.98
N PRO A 611 8.11 15.70 32.53
CA PRO A 611 8.30 16.14 31.15
C PRO A 611 9.77 16.32 30.73
N ASP A 612 10.72 16.35 31.68
CA ASP A 612 12.08 16.85 31.49
C ASP A 612 12.83 16.22 30.31
N PHE A 613 12.61 14.94 30.01
CA PHE A 613 13.24 14.27 28.87
C PHE A 613 12.88 14.87 27.50
N LEU A 614 11.71 15.51 27.37
CA LEU A 614 11.21 16.11 26.11
C LEU A 614 12.06 17.31 25.67
N ASP A 615 12.70 17.99 26.62
CA ASP A 615 13.57 19.14 26.35
C ASP A 615 14.84 18.74 25.59
N TYR A 616 15.25 17.48 25.72
CA TYR A 616 16.44 16.93 25.06
C TYR A 616 16.15 16.41 23.64
N LEU A 617 14.89 16.09 23.33
CA LEU A 617 14.53 15.52 22.03
C LEU A 617 14.55 16.60 20.94
N ARG A 618 15.44 16.44 19.96
CA ARG A 618 15.44 17.21 18.71
C ARG A 618 15.00 16.28 17.59
N GLY A 619 13.86 16.53 16.95
CA GLY A 619 13.31 15.53 16.03
C GLY A 619 11.92 15.86 15.54
N GLU A 620 11.45 14.99 14.67
CA GLU A 620 10.05 14.90 14.26
C GLU A 620 9.54 13.55 14.72
N TYR A 621 8.58 13.55 15.63
CA TYR A 621 8.20 12.34 16.33
C TYR A 621 6.78 12.37 16.83
N ALA A 622 6.18 11.20 16.86
CA ALA A 622 5.05 10.87 17.68
C ALA A 622 5.35 9.53 18.35
N PHE A 623 5.25 9.44 19.67
CA PHE A 623 5.56 8.19 20.37
C PHE A 623 4.60 7.92 21.51
N VAL A 624 4.59 6.66 21.94
CA VAL A 624 3.88 6.21 23.14
C VAL A 624 4.87 5.42 23.99
N ILE A 625 5.01 5.82 25.26
CA ILE A 625 5.79 5.14 26.29
C ILE A 625 4.82 4.52 27.29
N TYR A 626 5.14 3.30 27.72
CA TYR A 626 4.57 2.68 28.91
C TYR A 626 5.68 2.42 29.93
N ASP A 627 5.50 2.91 31.15
CA ASP A 627 6.41 2.67 32.27
C ASP A 627 5.76 1.67 33.24
N GLU A 628 6.27 0.44 33.30
CA GLU A 628 5.73 -0.62 34.18
C GLU A 628 5.85 -0.28 35.66
N ARG A 629 6.80 0.60 36.04
CA ARG A 629 7.07 0.95 37.44
C ARG A 629 5.97 1.83 38.01
N SER A 630 5.44 2.74 37.19
CA SER A 630 4.37 3.68 37.55
C SER A 630 2.99 3.25 37.02
N GLY A 631 2.96 2.40 35.98
CA GLY A 631 1.76 2.04 35.23
C GLY A 631 1.26 3.15 34.31
N GLU A 632 2.06 4.20 34.09
CA GLU A 632 1.65 5.38 33.31
C GLU A 632 1.92 5.19 31.81
N VAL A 633 1.06 5.79 30.99
CA VAL A 633 1.25 5.91 29.55
C VAL A 633 1.53 7.37 29.19
N ILE A 634 2.62 7.61 28.48
CA ILE A 634 3.00 8.94 27.97
C ILE A 634 2.94 8.89 26.45
N ALA A 635 2.07 9.68 25.83
CA ALA A 635 2.08 9.87 24.39
C ALA A 635 2.50 11.30 24.06
N ALA A 636 3.55 11.49 23.27
CA ALA A 636 4.02 12.83 22.93
C ALA A 636 4.03 13.06 21.43
N ARG A 637 3.82 14.32 21.02
CA ARG A 637 3.90 14.78 19.64
C ARG A 637 4.88 15.93 19.54
N ASP A 638 5.69 15.93 18.49
CA ASP A 638 6.74 16.92 18.26
C ASP A 638 6.23 18.37 18.26
N ARG A 639 7.19 19.30 18.36
CA ARG A 639 6.98 20.74 18.55
C ARG A 639 6.08 21.40 17.49
N PHE A 640 6.14 20.92 16.25
CA PHE A 640 5.36 21.46 15.13
C PHE A 640 4.20 20.55 14.73
N GLY A 641 4.14 19.34 15.28
CA GLY A 641 3.17 18.32 14.89
C GLY A 641 3.43 17.78 13.50
N ILE A 642 4.70 17.64 13.11
CA ILE A 642 5.11 17.03 11.83
C ILE A 642 4.56 15.62 11.74
N LYS A 643 4.75 14.83 12.80
CA LYS A 643 4.17 13.49 12.91
C LYS A 643 2.77 13.58 13.54
N PRO A 644 1.73 12.94 12.96
CA PRO A 644 0.39 12.98 13.52
C PRO A 644 0.26 12.08 14.76
N MET A 645 -0.64 12.46 15.67
CA MET A 645 -1.07 11.63 16.81
C MET A 645 -2.52 11.98 17.17
N PHE A 646 -3.39 10.99 17.16
CA PHE A 646 -4.80 11.07 17.52
C PHE A 646 -5.08 10.16 18.71
N TRP A 647 -6.11 10.51 19.46
CA TRP A 647 -6.56 9.72 20.59
C TRP A 647 -8.07 9.81 20.81
N THR A 648 -8.62 8.78 21.44
CA THR A 648 -10.01 8.72 21.86
C THR A 648 -10.17 7.74 23.03
N VAL A 649 -11.35 7.74 23.67
CA VAL A 649 -11.72 6.78 24.70
C VAL A 649 -12.96 6.03 24.25
N VAL A 650 -12.85 4.71 24.09
CA VAL A 650 -13.94 3.80 23.70
C VAL A 650 -14.04 2.72 24.77
N ASP A 651 -15.23 2.50 25.34
CA ASP A 651 -15.45 1.47 26.38
C ASP A 651 -14.42 1.50 27.53
N ASN A 652 -14.07 2.71 27.99
CA ASN A 652 -13.02 2.98 29.01
C ASN A 652 -11.59 2.57 28.61
N GLN A 653 -11.33 2.39 27.31
CA GLN A 653 -10.00 2.13 26.75
C GLN A 653 -9.48 3.37 26.04
N LEU A 654 -8.27 3.81 26.40
CA LEU A 654 -7.57 4.86 25.67
C LEU A 654 -6.96 4.28 24.39
N LEU A 655 -7.38 4.79 23.24
CA LEU A 655 -6.81 4.44 21.95
C LEU A 655 -5.91 5.57 21.47
N LEU A 656 -4.72 5.21 20.96
CA LEU A 656 -3.71 6.13 20.45
C LEU A 656 -3.23 5.62 19.09
N ALA A 657 -3.23 6.48 18.07
CA ALA A 657 -2.74 6.13 16.75
C ALA A 657 -2.31 7.37 15.95
N PRO A 658 -1.36 7.24 15.02
CA PRO A 658 -1.02 8.32 14.09
C PRO A 658 -2.14 8.58 13.07
N GLU A 659 -3.10 7.66 12.94
CA GLU A 659 -4.15 7.67 11.94
C GLU A 659 -5.50 7.28 12.55
N ILE A 660 -6.55 8.08 12.32
CA ILE A 660 -7.89 7.89 12.90
C ILE A 660 -8.48 6.56 12.42
N LYS A 661 -8.18 6.18 11.18
CA LYS A 661 -8.70 4.95 10.58
C LYS A 661 -8.23 3.66 11.27
N ALA A 662 -7.17 3.74 12.08
CA ALA A 662 -6.72 2.66 12.95
C ALA A 662 -7.70 2.38 14.11
N PHE A 663 -8.60 3.31 14.45
CA PHE A 663 -9.58 3.12 15.52
C PHE A 663 -10.81 2.32 15.10
N LEU A 664 -11.15 2.28 13.80
CA LEU A 664 -12.32 1.55 13.27
C LEU A 664 -12.41 0.12 13.81
N PRO A 665 -11.33 -0.68 13.78
CA PRO A 665 -11.44 -2.06 14.19
C PRO A 665 -11.14 -2.27 15.67
N LEU A 666 -10.88 -1.18 16.40
CA LEU A 666 -10.77 -1.12 17.86
C LEU A 666 -12.11 -0.73 18.51
N GLY A 667 -13.21 -0.77 17.75
CA GLY A 667 -14.57 -0.54 18.26
C GLY A 667 -15.03 0.91 18.19
N TRP A 668 -14.21 1.84 17.70
CA TRP A 668 -14.67 3.21 17.46
C TRP A 668 -15.65 3.26 16.28
N LYS A 669 -16.84 3.81 16.52
CA LYS A 669 -17.87 4.01 15.49
C LYS A 669 -17.82 5.45 14.98
N PRO A 670 -17.59 5.70 13.68
CA PRO A 670 -17.51 7.05 13.15
C PRO A 670 -18.84 7.80 13.18
N GLU A 671 -18.81 9.03 13.70
CA GLU A 671 -19.91 9.98 13.65
C GLU A 671 -19.38 11.34 13.17
N TRP A 672 -20.17 12.07 12.39
CA TRP A 672 -19.82 13.42 11.97
C TRP A 672 -19.85 14.40 13.14
N ASP A 673 -18.78 15.16 13.31
CA ASP A 673 -18.81 16.39 14.11
C ASP A 673 -19.19 17.58 13.22
N VAL A 674 -20.50 17.74 13.00
CA VAL A 674 -21.04 18.81 12.16
C VAL A 674 -20.74 20.19 12.75
N ASP A 675 -20.64 20.30 14.08
CA ASP A 675 -20.30 21.56 14.74
C ASP A 675 -18.87 21.97 14.41
N SER A 676 -17.92 21.04 14.51
CA SER A 676 -16.52 21.26 14.13
C SER A 676 -16.33 21.54 12.64
N LEU A 677 -17.15 20.93 11.77
CA LEU A 677 -17.19 21.21 10.33
C LEU A 677 -17.70 22.62 10.03
N VAL A 678 -18.84 23.02 10.60
CA VAL A 678 -19.44 24.36 10.38
C VAL A 678 -18.56 25.46 10.98
N LEU A 679 -17.94 25.20 12.13
CA LEU A 679 -16.98 26.12 12.75
C LEU A 679 -15.61 26.13 12.05
N ASN A 680 -15.31 25.17 11.17
CA ASN A 680 -13.96 24.86 10.67
C ASN A 680 -12.92 24.65 11.80
N SER A 681 -13.35 24.24 13.00
CA SER A 681 -12.46 24.10 14.15
C SER A 681 -11.40 23.01 13.96
N CYS A 682 -11.69 22.05 13.08
CA CYS A 682 -10.81 20.96 12.64
C CYS A 682 -9.47 21.42 12.01
N PHE A 683 -9.38 22.68 11.58
CA PHE A 683 -8.17 23.31 11.04
C PHE A 683 -7.39 24.17 12.04
N VAL A 684 -7.90 24.39 13.25
CA VAL A 684 -7.37 25.39 14.19
C VAL A 684 -7.08 24.85 15.60
N GLY A 685 -7.52 23.63 15.93
CA GLY A 685 -7.35 23.06 17.27
C GLY A 685 -7.21 21.54 17.31
N SER A 686 -7.70 20.93 18.41
CA SER A 686 -7.67 19.48 18.64
C SER A 686 -8.84 18.74 18.01
N ASP A 687 -9.87 19.49 17.60
CA ASP A 687 -11.07 18.93 16.98
C ASP A 687 -10.74 18.27 15.64
N THR A 688 -11.54 17.28 15.26
CA THR A 688 -11.50 16.67 13.92
C THR A 688 -12.89 16.76 13.28
N TRP A 689 -13.05 16.25 12.07
CA TRP A 689 -14.35 16.11 11.40
C TRP A 689 -15.18 14.96 11.97
N PHE A 690 -14.60 14.14 12.84
CA PHE A 690 -15.29 13.06 13.53
C PHE A 690 -15.49 13.36 15.02
N LYS A 691 -16.67 13.03 15.52
CA LYS A 691 -17.06 13.24 16.91
C LYS A 691 -16.25 12.33 17.84
N GLY A 692 -15.77 12.88 18.95
CA GLY A 692 -15.06 12.13 20.00
C GLY A 692 -13.61 11.75 19.66
N ILE A 693 -13.09 12.14 18.49
CA ILE A 693 -11.68 11.98 18.14
C ILE A 693 -10.93 13.29 18.40
N ASN A 694 -9.85 13.20 19.18
CA ASN A 694 -9.00 14.33 19.51
C ASN A 694 -7.63 14.18 18.86
N ARG A 695 -7.09 15.29 18.37
CA ARG A 695 -5.71 15.40 17.90
C ARG A 695 -4.82 15.91 19.04
N LEU A 696 -3.74 15.18 19.35
CA LEU A 696 -2.73 15.68 20.29
C LEU A 696 -2.05 16.91 19.67
N GLN A 697 -2.06 18.02 20.41
CA GLN A 697 -1.54 19.29 19.90
C GLN A 697 -0.01 19.26 19.73
N PRO A 698 0.54 20.03 18.77
CA PRO A 698 1.99 20.20 18.64
C PRO A 698 2.65 20.65 19.95
N GLY A 699 3.80 20.09 20.31
CA GLY A 699 4.53 20.43 21.53
C GLY A 699 3.79 20.05 22.82
N HIS A 700 2.92 19.03 22.76
CA HIS A 700 2.22 18.49 23.90
C HIS A 700 2.50 17.00 24.10
N TYR A 701 2.34 16.57 25.35
CA TYR A 701 2.22 15.15 25.69
C TYR A 701 0.93 14.89 26.47
N LEU A 702 0.41 13.69 26.29
CA LEU A 702 -0.70 13.12 27.03
C LEU A 702 -0.12 12.17 28.09
N ARG A 703 -0.59 12.30 29.32
CA ARG A 703 -0.27 11.44 30.46
C ARG A 703 -1.52 10.74 30.94
N ALA A 704 -1.58 9.43 30.76
CA ALA A 704 -2.66 8.60 31.26
C ALA A 704 -2.18 7.81 32.48
N LEU A 705 -2.90 7.97 33.58
CA LEU A 705 -2.60 7.30 34.84
C LEU A 705 -3.41 6.00 34.97
N PRO A 706 -2.95 5.01 35.76
CA PRO A 706 -3.73 3.80 36.08
C PRO A 706 -5.13 4.07 36.67
N SER A 707 -5.34 5.27 37.24
CA SER A 707 -6.65 5.71 37.74
C SER A 707 -7.68 6.00 36.64
N GLY A 708 -7.27 6.02 35.37
CA GLY A 708 -8.10 6.45 34.23
C GLY A 708 -8.09 7.97 33.99
N ILE A 709 -7.34 8.73 34.79
CA ILE A 709 -7.15 10.16 34.57
C ILE A 709 -6.23 10.35 33.36
N ILE A 710 -6.69 11.15 32.40
CA ILE A 710 -5.94 11.55 31.21
C ILE A 710 -5.70 13.05 31.29
N GLU A 711 -4.43 13.44 31.27
CA GLU A 711 -4.00 14.83 31.30
C GLU A 711 -3.25 15.16 30.02
N GLN A 712 -3.44 16.38 29.51
CA GLN A 712 -2.65 16.90 28.40
C GLN A 712 -1.82 18.08 28.89
N HIS A 713 -0.53 18.04 28.59
CA HIS A 713 0.45 18.99 29.07
C HIS A 713 1.22 19.57 27.89
N GLN A 714 1.39 20.88 27.86
CA GLN A 714 2.27 21.56 26.91
C GLN A 714 3.71 21.51 27.43
N TYR A 715 4.63 20.98 26.63
CA TYR A 715 6.07 21.00 26.95
C TYR A 715 6.84 22.02 26.11
N TRP A 716 6.29 22.45 24.97
CA TRP A 716 6.91 23.46 24.12
C TRP A 716 5.88 24.36 23.44
N ASP A 717 6.26 25.62 23.24
CA ASP A 717 5.52 26.55 22.39
C ASP A 717 6.46 27.43 21.56
N LEU A 718 5.99 27.86 20.40
CA LEU A 718 6.69 28.83 19.58
C LEU A 718 6.62 30.19 20.26
N ASN A 719 7.77 30.85 20.41
CA ASN A 719 7.85 32.16 21.04
C ASN A 719 8.63 33.13 20.17
N PHE A 720 8.25 34.40 20.23
CA PHE A 720 8.93 35.49 19.54
C PHE A 720 9.46 36.52 20.52
N ARG A 721 10.54 37.19 20.11
CA ARG A 721 11.13 38.29 20.87
C ARG A 721 10.12 39.42 21.04
N ASP A 722 10.14 40.05 22.21
CA ASP A 722 9.35 41.25 22.51
C ASP A 722 9.69 42.36 21.50
N LYS A 723 8.66 42.90 20.83
CA LYS A 723 8.77 43.90 19.78
C LYS A 723 9.43 45.19 20.24
N ARG A 724 9.45 45.48 21.55
CA ARG A 724 10.03 46.70 22.14
C ARG A 724 11.54 46.62 22.32
N LEU A 725 12.12 45.42 22.19
CA LEU A 725 13.56 45.23 22.34
C LEU A 725 14.26 45.55 21.01
N VAL A 726 15.20 46.48 21.08
CA VAL A 726 16.06 46.84 19.93
C VAL A 726 17.00 45.68 19.61
N GLU A 727 17.17 45.39 18.32
CA GLU A 727 18.15 44.40 17.87
C GLU A 727 19.58 44.97 18.00
N THR A 728 20.45 44.20 18.64
CA THR A 728 21.84 44.61 18.91
C THR A 728 22.84 43.90 18.01
N ARG A 729 22.45 42.77 17.40
CA ARG A 729 23.25 42.07 16.40
C ARG A 729 23.24 42.85 15.09
N THR A 730 24.32 42.75 14.35
CA THR A 730 24.37 43.25 12.98
C THR A 730 23.56 42.35 12.05
N VAL A 731 23.14 42.90 10.90
CA VAL A 731 22.42 42.14 9.88
C VAL A 731 23.25 40.95 9.37
N ASP A 732 24.55 41.15 9.17
CA ASP A 732 25.45 40.09 8.70
C ASP A 732 25.62 38.96 9.72
N GLU A 733 25.73 39.28 11.01
CA GLU A 733 25.77 38.27 12.08
C GLU A 733 24.49 37.42 12.06
N MET A 734 23.32 38.05 11.98
CA MET A 734 22.04 37.33 11.91
C MET A 734 21.90 36.46 10.65
N ILE A 735 22.33 36.96 9.48
CA ILE A 735 22.34 36.17 8.24
C ILE A 735 23.25 34.95 8.38
N ASN A 736 24.42 35.11 9.00
CA ASN A 736 25.37 34.01 9.21
C ASN A 736 24.81 32.98 10.20
N GLU A 737 24.24 33.39 11.33
CA GLU A 737 23.58 32.51 12.30
C GLU A 737 22.47 31.68 11.62
N VAL A 738 21.63 32.34 10.80
CA VAL A 738 20.57 31.66 10.04
C VAL A 738 21.15 30.68 9.05
N ARG A 739 22.20 31.06 8.29
CA ARG A 739 22.87 30.17 7.34
C ARG A 739 23.42 28.92 8.02
N GLU A 740 24.13 29.09 9.13
CA GLU A 740 24.70 27.98 9.90
C GLU A 740 23.61 27.04 10.40
N LYS A 741 22.50 27.57 10.94
CA LYS A 741 21.40 26.76 11.44
C LYS A 741 20.62 26.03 10.35
N VAL A 742 20.41 26.65 9.18
CA VAL A 742 19.79 25.96 8.03
C VAL A 742 20.70 24.83 7.53
N ILE A 743 22.01 25.07 7.40
CA ILE A 743 22.97 24.05 6.99
C ILE A 743 22.99 22.89 7.99
N GLU A 744 22.99 23.18 9.29
CA GLU A 744 22.94 22.18 10.36
C GLU A 744 21.66 21.34 10.28
N ALA A 745 20.50 21.99 10.13
CA ALA A 745 19.21 21.32 10.04
C ALA A 745 19.13 20.36 8.83
N VAL A 746 19.70 20.75 7.68
CA VAL A 746 19.81 19.90 6.50
C VAL A 746 20.77 18.74 6.75
N ARG A 747 21.96 19.01 7.31
CA ARG A 747 22.96 17.98 7.62
C ARG A 747 22.39 16.86 8.48
N LEU A 748 21.66 17.20 9.54
CA LEU A 748 21.07 16.21 10.44
C LEU A 748 20.05 15.31 9.74
N ARG A 749 19.26 15.87 8.82
CA ARG A 749 18.22 15.14 8.08
C ARG A 749 18.73 14.29 6.91
N LEU A 750 20.00 14.43 6.54
CA LEU A 750 20.67 13.55 5.57
C LEU A 750 21.09 12.19 6.16
N ARG A 751 21.04 12.03 7.49
CA ARG A 751 21.40 10.78 8.17
C ARG A 751 20.33 9.71 7.93
N ALA A 752 20.70 8.61 7.30
CA ALA A 752 19.86 7.43 7.11
C ALA A 752 20.73 6.22 6.75
N ASP A 753 20.24 5.00 6.96
CA ASP A 753 20.84 3.77 6.42
C ASP A 753 20.20 3.38 5.07
N VAL A 754 19.48 4.32 4.44
CA VAL A 754 18.74 4.13 3.17
C VAL A 754 18.89 5.36 2.27
N PRO A 755 18.59 5.27 0.96
CA PRO A 755 18.71 6.41 0.05
C PRO A 755 17.80 7.58 0.43
N VAL A 756 18.35 8.80 0.31
CA VAL A 756 17.69 10.08 0.57
C VAL A 756 17.58 10.87 -0.74
N GLY A 757 16.38 11.32 -1.09
CA GLY A 757 16.11 12.20 -2.22
C GLY A 757 15.60 13.57 -1.76
N ILE A 758 15.22 14.43 -2.72
CA ILE A 758 14.77 15.79 -2.44
C ILE A 758 13.55 16.10 -3.32
N TYR A 759 12.47 16.62 -2.74
CA TYR A 759 11.44 17.25 -3.56
C TYR A 759 11.96 18.60 -4.05
N LEU A 760 12.04 18.77 -5.37
CA LEU A 760 12.55 19.98 -6.00
C LEU A 760 11.42 20.63 -6.81
N SER A 761 11.07 21.85 -6.44
CA SER A 761 10.13 22.70 -7.18
C SER A 761 10.87 23.89 -7.80
N GLY A 762 10.15 24.77 -8.52
CA GLY A 762 10.72 26.02 -9.01
C GLY A 762 10.90 27.11 -7.93
N GLY A 763 10.71 26.76 -6.65
CA GLY A 763 10.75 27.68 -5.52
C GLY A 763 12.10 27.78 -4.82
N LEU A 764 12.27 28.86 -4.04
CA LEU A 764 13.45 29.12 -3.22
C LEU A 764 13.74 27.99 -2.23
N ASP A 765 12.69 27.48 -1.58
CA ASP A 765 12.79 26.64 -0.38
C ASP A 765 13.43 25.29 -0.70
N SER A 766 12.82 24.54 -1.63
CA SER A 766 13.31 23.24 -2.10
C SER A 766 14.67 23.36 -2.81
N SER A 767 14.88 24.43 -3.57
CA SER A 767 16.16 24.69 -4.24
C SER A 767 17.30 24.96 -3.26
N ALA A 768 17.03 25.67 -2.16
CA ALA A 768 18.00 25.89 -1.10
C ALA A 768 18.38 24.56 -0.42
N LEU A 769 17.41 23.68 -0.16
CA LEU A 769 17.70 22.35 0.38
C LEU A 769 18.58 21.53 -0.57
N ALA A 770 18.25 21.51 -1.86
CA ALA A 770 19.03 20.80 -2.86
C ALA A 770 20.47 21.33 -2.95
N GLY A 771 20.64 22.65 -2.99
CA GLY A 771 21.96 23.30 -3.03
C GLY A 771 22.80 23.03 -1.77
N ILE A 772 22.18 23.10 -0.58
CA ILE A 772 22.87 22.83 0.69
C ILE A 772 23.24 21.35 0.82
N ALA A 773 22.32 20.44 0.47
CA ALA A 773 22.60 19.01 0.50
C ALA A 773 23.76 18.67 -0.44
N LYS A 774 23.76 19.24 -1.65
CA LYS A 774 24.86 19.12 -2.62
C LYS A 774 26.19 19.63 -2.05
N TYR A 775 26.20 20.81 -1.46
CA TYR A 775 27.38 21.39 -0.80
C TYR A 775 27.92 20.48 0.32
N LEU A 776 27.04 19.96 1.18
CA LEU A 776 27.44 19.09 2.28
C LEU A 776 28.09 17.78 1.78
N VAL A 777 27.61 17.23 0.67
CA VAL A 777 28.17 16.00 0.09
C VAL A 777 29.52 16.25 -0.55
N GLU A 778 29.60 17.20 -1.48
CA GLU A 778 30.77 17.34 -2.34
C GLU A 778 31.90 18.11 -1.65
N GLU A 779 31.56 19.20 -0.94
CA GLU A 779 32.56 20.08 -0.34
C GLU A 779 32.89 19.70 1.10
N LYS A 780 31.95 19.09 1.82
CA LYS A 780 32.14 18.67 3.23
C LYS A 780 32.31 17.16 3.42
N GLY A 781 32.14 16.36 2.37
CA GLY A 781 32.29 14.91 2.44
C GLY A 781 31.29 14.23 3.38
N ILE A 782 30.15 14.87 3.64
CA ILE A 782 29.10 14.31 4.51
C ILE A 782 28.49 13.09 3.82
N LYS A 783 28.37 12.01 4.58
CA LYS A 783 27.70 10.78 4.11
C LYS A 783 26.19 11.01 4.05
N ILE A 784 25.57 10.50 2.99
CA ILE A 784 24.11 10.40 2.86
C ILE A 784 23.75 8.93 2.72
N GLY A 785 22.78 8.46 3.51
CA GLY A 785 22.24 7.12 3.34
C GLY A 785 23.26 5.97 3.50
N SER A 786 22.86 4.77 3.05
CA SER A 786 23.74 3.61 2.92
C SER A 786 24.75 3.77 1.78
N GLN A 787 26.03 3.58 2.10
CA GLN A 787 27.25 3.91 1.34
C GLN A 787 27.55 3.15 0.03
N ASP A 788 26.57 2.76 -0.79
CA ASP A 788 26.93 2.43 -2.18
C ASP A 788 26.99 3.74 -2.99
N LEU A 789 28.19 4.35 -3.07
CA LEU A 789 28.53 5.61 -3.78
C LEU A 789 28.05 5.69 -5.25
N LYS A 790 27.43 4.63 -5.76
CA LYS A 790 26.74 4.58 -7.05
C LYS A 790 25.37 5.25 -7.04
N GLN A 791 24.73 5.45 -5.89
CA GLN A 791 23.43 6.14 -5.79
C GLN A 791 23.63 7.62 -5.45
N LYS A 792 23.30 8.50 -6.41
CA LYS A 792 23.40 9.96 -6.29
C LYS A 792 22.14 10.53 -5.63
N LEU A 793 22.26 11.69 -4.99
CA LEU A 793 21.11 12.53 -4.66
C LEU A 793 20.25 12.73 -5.91
N ALA A 794 18.96 12.44 -5.79
CA ALA A 794 17.98 12.61 -6.86
C ALA A 794 16.89 13.60 -6.42
N CYS A 795 16.42 14.37 -7.39
CA CYS A 795 15.36 15.34 -7.25
C CYS A 795 14.06 14.77 -7.82
N PHE A 796 12.93 15.11 -7.20
CA PHE A 796 11.60 14.68 -7.60
C PHE A 796 10.69 15.89 -7.75
N CYS A 797 10.03 16.01 -8.90
CA CYS A 797 9.21 17.17 -9.25
C CYS A 797 7.87 16.74 -9.87
N ILE A 798 6.84 17.57 -9.72
CA ILE A 798 5.59 17.46 -10.48
C ILE A 798 5.70 18.33 -11.72
N GLN A 799 5.18 17.84 -12.84
CA GLN A 799 4.97 18.64 -14.05
C GLN A 799 3.50 18.63 -14.43
N PHE A 800 2.89 19.81 -14.52
CA PHE A 800 1.55 19.98 -15.09
C PHE A 800 1.65 20.27 -16.59
N ASP A 801 0.50 20.29 -17.28
CA ASP A 801 0.46 20.73 -18.68
C ASP A 801 0.98 22.16 -18.82
N LYS A 802 1.79 22.42 -19.85
CA LYS A 802 2.47 23.72 -20.04
C LYS A 802 1.51 24.90 -20.15
N ASP A 803 0.33 24.68 -20.72
CA ASP A 803 -0.70 25.70 -20.90
C ASP A 803 -1.58 25.91 -19.65
N SER A 804 -1.34 25.15 -18.56
CA SER A 804 -2.13 25.23 -17.33
C SER A 804 -1.88 26.51 -16.51
N GLY A 805 -0.72 27.15 -16.71
CA GLY A 805 -0.27 28.29 -15.90
C GLY A 805 0.27 27.91 -14.51
N SER A 806 0.30 26.63 -14.17
CA SER A 806 0.70 26.08 -12.87
C SER A 806 2.00 25.26 -12.91
N ASP A 807 2.59 25.08 -14.09
CA ASP A 807 3.78 24.26 -14.26
C ASP A 807 5.07 25.02 -13.92
N GLU A 808 5.88 24.44 -13.02
CA GLU A 808 7.18 24.97 -12.60
C GLU A 808 8.36 24.06 -12.97
N SER A 809 8.10 22.97 -13.71
CA SER A 809 9.10 21.93 -13.96
C SER A 809 10.35 22.47 -14.65
N ASP A 810 10.22 23.45 -15.56
CA ASP A 810 11.35 24.01 -16.31
C ASP A 810 12.40 24.66 -15.40
N ILE A 811 11.96 25.31 -14.31
CA ILE A 811 12.87 25.94 -13.33
C ILE A 811 13.53 24.88 -12.45
N ALA A 812 12.74 23.89 -12.02
CA ALA A 812 13.25 22.77 -11.23
C ALA A 812 14.31 21.97 -12.02
N GLU A 813 14.08 21.71 -13.30
CA GLU A 813 15.04 21.04 -14.20
C GLU A 813 16.31 21.85 -14.40
N ARG A 814 16.21 23.17 -14.63
CA ARG A 814 17.38 24.05 -14.70
C ARG A 814 18.18 24.04 -13.40
N THR A 815 17.50 24.02 -12.26
CA THR A 815 18.12 23.96 -10.93
C THR A 815 18.83 22.63 -10.71
N ALA A 816 18.18 21.49 -11.01
CA ALA A 816 18.81 20.18 -10.93
C ALA A 816 20.03 20.07 -11.85
N LYS A 817 19.93 20.60 -13.08
CA LYS A 817 21.05 20.67 -14.03
C LYS A 817 22.21 21.51 -13.51
N PHE A 818 21.93 22.67 -12.91
CA PHE A 818 22.93 23.51 -12.26
C PHE A 818 23.65 22.77 -11.13
N LEU A 819 22.92 22.00 -10.32
CA LEU A 819 23.46 21.18 -9.23
C LEU A 819 24.07 19.84 -9.69
N GLY A 820 23.95 19.49 -10.97
CA GLY A 820 24.38 18.18 -11.49
C GLY A 820 23.66 16.99 -10.81
N MET A 821 22.40 17.18 -10.42
CA MET A 821 21.55 16.17 -9.78
C MET A 821 20.60 15.54 -10.79
N GLU A 822 20.28 14.25 -10.60
CA GLU A 822 19.27 13.58 -11.40
C GLU A 822 17.88 14.12 -11.07
N MET A 823 17.03 14.29 -12.08
CA MET A 823 15.65 14.77 -11.91
C MET A 823 14.68 13.71 -12.41
N HIS A 824 13.70 13.37 -11.57
CA HIS A 824 12.57 12.54 -11.92
C HIS A 824 11.29 13.37 -11.87
N ILE A 825 10.50 13.29 -12.95
CA ILE A 825 9.29 14.09 -13.11
C ILE A 825 8.05 13.20 -13.07
N LYS A 826 7.08 13.54 -12.22
CA LYS A 826 5.72 12.99 -12.25
C LYS A 826 4.85 13.92 -13.10
N ASN A 827 4.50 13.48 -14.31
CA ASN A 827 3.52 14.18 -15.13
C ASN A 827 2.14 14.10 -14.46
N MET A 828 1.48 15.24 -14.29
CA MET A 828 0.23 15.39 -13.57
C MET A 828 -0.83 15.99 -14.50
N ASN A 829 -1.51 15.12 -15.22
CA ASN A 829 -2.65 15.47 -16.06
C ASN A 829 -3.99 15.27 -15.31
N GLU A 830 -5.11 15.59 -15.97
CA GLU A 830 -6.44 15.44 -15.38
C GLU A 830 -6.74 13.99 -14.93
N ASP A 831 -6.32 12.99 -15.72
CA ASP A 831 -6.49 11.57 -15.39
C ASP A 831 -5.74 11.17 -14.11
N GLU A 832 -4.47 11.59 -13.97
CA GLU A 832 -3.68 11.34 -12.76
C GLU A 832 -4.36 11.95 -11.54
N LEU A 833 -4.85 13.19 -11.64
CA LEU A 833 -5.52 13.87 -10.55
C LEU A 833 -6.84 13.18 -10.17
N ALA A 834 -7.65 12.79 -11.16
CA ALA A 834 -8.92 12.10 -10.91
C ALA A 834 -8.69 10.73 -10.26
N ARG A 835 -7.69 9.97 -10.73
CA ARG A 835 -7.39 8.62 -10.22
C ARG A 835 -6.92 8.62 -8.77
N HIS A 836 -6.17 9.64 -8.36
CA HIS A 836 -5.61 9.70 -7.01
C HIS A 836 -6.49 10.46 -6.00
N PHE A 837 -7.59 11.10 -6.42
CA PHE A 837 -8.39 11.95 -5.54
C PHE A 837 -8.94 11.20 -4.31
N GLU A 838 -9.61 10.06 -4.52
CA GLU A 838 -10.25 9.34 -3.42
C GLU A 838 -9.25 8.70 -2.45
N ASP A 839 -8.19 8.09 -2.98
CA ASP A 839 -7.13 7.51 -2.16
C ASP A 839 -6.35 8.61 -1.40
N CYS A 840 -6.16 9.77 -2.01
CA CYS A 840 -5.59 10.94 -1.34
C CYS A 840 -6.46 11.37 -0.15
N VAL A 841 -7.78 11.53 -0.34
CA VAL A 841 -8.71 11.87 0.76
C VAL A 841 -8.69 10.81 1.86
N TRP A 842 -8.65 9.54 1.47
CA TRP A 842 -8.60 8.41 2.38
C TRP A 842 -7.34 8.40 3.27
N HIS A 843 -6.17 8.62 2.68
CA HIS A 843 -4.90 8.60 3.44
C HIS A 843 -4.67 9.85 4.27
N ASN A 844 -5.12 11.01 3.79
CA ASN A 844 -5.10 12.24 4.57
C ASN A 844 -6.17 12.28 5.66
N GLU A 845 -7.19 11.43 5.53
CA GLU A 845 -8.38 11.39 6.40
C GLU A 845 -9.01 12.78 6.53
N GLN A 846 -8.99 13.57 5.46
CA GLN A 846 -9.40 14.97 5.44
C GLN A 846 -9.93 15.34 4.06
N PHE A 847 -10.97 16.17 4.01
CA PHE A 847 -11.43 16.73 2.74
C PHE A 847 -10.52 17.85 2.25
N MET A 848 -10.44 18.04 0.94
CA MET A 848 -9.48 18.96 0.33
C MET A 848 -10.18 20.13 -0.35
N SER A 849 -9.49 21.27 -0.35
CA SER A 849 -10.01 22.53 -0.91
C SER A 849 -9.34 22.94 -2.22
N ASP A 850 -8.32 22.18 -2.63
CA ASP A 850 -7.59 22.27 -3.89
C ASP A 850 -7.03 20.89 -4.25
N LEU A 851 -6.40 20.77 -5.43
CA LEU A 851 -5.78 19.54 -5.90
C LEU A 851 -4.27 19.45 -5.56
N ASN A 852 -3.73 20.35 -4.75
CA ASN A 852 -2.31 20.32 -4.38
C ASN A 852 -1.97 19.03 -3.63
N THR A 853 -2.83 18.66 -2.70
CA THR A 853 -2.69 17.44 -1.90
C THR A 853 -2.73 16.19 -2.79
N VAL A 854 -3.60 16.16 -3.82
CA VAL A 854 -3.63 15.05 -4.79
C VAL A 854 -2.30 14.98 -5.54
N GLY A 855 -1.80 16.14 -5.99
CA GLY A 855 -0.51 16.23 -6.66
C GLY A 855 0.63 15.69 -5.81
N LYS A 856 0.72 16.11 -4.54
CA LYS A 856 1.73 15.66 -3.58
C LYS A 856 1.61 14.16 -3.29
N HIS A 857 0.40 13.66 -3.09
CA HIS A 857 0.13 12.23 -2.89
C HIS A 857 0.62 11.41 -4.08
N ALA A 858 0.24 11.77 -5.31
CA ALA A 858 0.71 11.09 -6.52
C ALA A 858 2.22 11.27 -6.78
N LEU A 859 2.83 12.38 -6.35
CA LEU A 859 4.28 12.57 -6.43
C LEU A 859 5.02 11.57 -5.53
N SER A 860 4.53 11.32 -4.32
CA SER A 860 5.23 10.46 -3.35
C SER A 860 5.39 9.00 -3.78
N GLU A 861 4.57 8.53 -4.72
CA GLU A 861 4.75 7.25 -5.37
C GLU A 861 6.07 7.17 -6.16
N LEU A 862 6.49 8.29 -6.77
CA LEU A 862 7.64 8.33 -7.66
C LEU A 862 8.98 8.08 -6.94
N PRO A 863 9.32 8.76 -5.81
CA PRO A 863 10.46 8.38 -4.98
C PRO A 863 10.50 6.90 -4.61
N ARG A 864 9.35 6.36 -4.19
CA ARG A 864 9.24 4.96 -3.74
C ARG A 864 9.59 4.01 -4.87
N ASN A 865 9.06 4.26 -6.07
CA ASN A 865 9.33 3.48 -7.27
C ASN A 865 10.80 3.58 -7.73
N GLN A 866 11.50 4.67 -7.40
CA GLN A 866 12.94 4.82 -7.63
C GLN A 866 13.82 4.23 -6.51
N GLY A 867 13.21 3.62 -5.48
CA GLY A 867 13.93 2.95 -4.39
C GLY A 867 14.35 3.88 -3.24
N PHE A 868 13.82 5.09 -3.19
CA PHE A 868 14.00 6.01 -2.07
C PHE A 868 12.95 5.73 -0.99
N LYS A 869 13.35 5.96 0.27
CA LYS A 869 12.45 5.90 1.43
C LYS A 869 12.38 7.24 2.17
N VAL A 870 13.38 8.10 1.98
CA VAL A 870 13.49 9.38 2.65
C VAL A 870 13.54 10.49 1.62
N ILE A 871 12.80 11.58 1.85
CA ILE A 871 12.83 12.79 1.04
C ILE A 871 13.04 14.03 1.92
N LEU A 872 13.93 14.93 1.52
CA LEU A 872 13.95 16.28 2.07
C LEU A 872 12.86 17.14 1.42
N SER A 873 12.12 17.87 2.26
CA SER A 873 10.97 18.68 1.85
C SER A 873 11.10 20.13 2.32
N GLY A 874 10.64 21.09 1.50
CA GLY A 874 10.76 22.53 1.76
C GLY A 874 9.69 23.13 2.69
N GLU A 875 8.76 22.31 3.15
CA GLU A 875 7.60 22.66 3.98
C GLU A 875 8.07 23.26 5.32
N GLY A 876 7.29 24.20 5.85
CA GLY A 876 7.64 24.97 7.05
C GLY A 876 8.50 26.21 6.79
N ALA A 877 9.13 26.34 5.61
CA ALA A 877 9.92 27.53 5.28
C ALA A 877 9.07 28.81 5.28
N ASP A 878 7.85 28.75 4.74
CA ASP A 878 6.95 29.91 4.69
C ASP A 878 6.52 30.36 6.09
N GLU A 879 6.29 29.42 6.99
CA GLU A 879 5.89 29.66 8.37
C GLU A 879 7.01 30.21 9.24
N VAL A 880 8.24 29.72 9.05
CA VAL A 880 9.40 30.13 9.83
C VAL A 880 10.00 31.44 9.31
N PHE A 881 9.98 31.69 8.00
CA PHE A 881 10.61 32.84 7.35
C PHE A 881 9.64 33.91 6.83
N ALA A 882 8.35 33.81 7.16
CA ALA A 882 7.29 34.72 6.69
C ALA A 882 7.21 34.82 5.16
N GLY A 883 6.99 33.68 4.51
CA GLY A 883 7.00 33.56 3.05
C GLY A 883 5.71 33.89 2.34
N TYR A 884 4.58 33.86 3.03
CA TYR A 884 3.28 33.99 2.39
C TYR A 884 2.93 35.45 2.03
N PRO A 885 2.27 35.70 0.88
CA PRO A 885 1.82 37.04 0.50
C PRO A 885 0.91 37.69 1.55
N TRP A 886 0.09 36.90 2.24
CA TRP A 886 -0.84 37.38 3.25
C TRP A 886 -0.20 37.80 4.57
N PHE A 887 1.11 37.61 4.75
CA PHE A 887 1.84 38.20 5.86
C PHE A 887 2.26 39.66 5.59
N ILE A 888 2.22 40.13 4.35
CA ILE A 888 2.60 41.51 4.00
C ILE A 888 1.74 42.56 4.73
N PRO A 889 0.40 42.47 4.76
CA PRO A 889 -0.42 43.40 5.54
C PRO A 889 -0.14 43.39 7.04
N GLU A 890 0.31 42.25 7.56
CA GLU A 890 0.59 42.05 8.98
C GLU A 890 1.95 42.63 9.37
N PHE A 891 2.93 42.50 8.48
CA PHE A 891 4.19 43.24 8.59
C PHE A 891 4.00 44.76 8.52
N LEU A 892 3.14 45.23 7.62
CA LEU A 892 2.84 46.65 7.48
C LEU A 892 1.88 47.17 8.57
N GLY A 893 1.39 46.30 9.46
CA GLY A 893 0.37 46.65 10.44
C GLY A 893 0.84 47.62 11.52
N GLU A 894 2.11 47.54 11.88
CA GLU A 894 2.77 48.38 12.88
C GLU A 894 4.25 48.54 12.50
N PRO A 895 4.99 49.49 13.10
CA PRO A 895 6.41 49.60 12.85
C PRO A 895 7.21 48.53 13.61
N ASP A 896 8.26 48.03 12.98
CA ASP A 896 9.27 47.18 13.60
C ASP A 896 10.23 48.03 14.43
N GLN A 897 9.95 48.11 15.73
CA GLN A 897 10.78 48.87 16.69
C GLN A 897 12.15 48.22 16.94
N SER A 898 12.36 46.98 16.50
CA SER A 898 13.67 46.33 16.62
C SER A 898 14.68 46.80 15.58
N SER A 899 14.23 47.49 14.52
CA SER A 899 15.06 48.09 13.44
C SER A 899 14.58 49.50 13.05
N PRO A 900 14.62 50.48 13.97
CA PRO A 900 14.01 51.81 13.80
C PRO A 900 14.61 52.68 12.68
N GLU A 901 15.81 52.32 12.21
CA GLU A 901 16.53 53.01 11.14
C GLU A 901 15.97 52.75 9.74
N LEU A 902 15.11 51.74 9.56
CA LEU A 902 14.59 51.37 8.25
C LEU A 902 13.48 52.34 7.76
N PRO A 903 13.44 52.71 6.46
CA PRO A 903 12.53 53.74 5.95
C PRO A 903 11.04 53.49 6.21
N LEU A 904 10.57 52.24 6.16
CA LEU A 904 9.16 51.90 6.44
C LEU A 904 8.75 52.16 7.89
N GLN A 905 9.69 52.23 8.82
CA GLN A 905 9.41 52.41 10.24
C GLN A 905 9.15 53.88 10.59
N GLN A 906 9.56 54.79 9.72
CA GLN A 906 9.46 56.24 9.93
C GLN A 906 8.31 56.88 9.12
N ASP A 907 7.80 56.21 8.08
CA ASP A 907 6.76 56.73 7.17
C ASP A 907 5.42 56.00 7.34
N GLU A 908 4.65 56.41 8.36
CA GLU A 908 3.31 55.88 8.64
C GLU A 908 2.35 55.97 7.44
N PRO A 909 2.22 57.12 6.74
CA PRO A 909 1.31 57.22 5.59
C PRO A 909 1.67 56.28 4.44
N LEU A 910 2.97 56.05 4.19
CA LEU A 910 3.40 55.07 3.20
C LEU A 910 3.02 53.66 3.64
N ARG A 911 3.32 53.29 4.89
CA ARG A 911 3.03 51.95 5.43
C ARG A 911 1.54 51.61 5.37
N GLN A 912 0.68 52.54 5.78
CA GLN A 912 -0.77 52.37 5.72
C GLN A 912 -1.27 52.19 4.28
N ARG A 913 -0.78 53.00 3.33
CA ARG A 913 -1.16 52.88 1.91
C ARG A 913 -0.74 51.54 1.31
N LEU A 914 0.46 51.07 1.64
CA LEU A 914 0.94 49.75 1.21
C LEU A 914 0.10 48.63 1.83
N ARG A 915 -0.28 48.76 3.12
CA ARG A 915 -1.12 47.78 3.82
C ARG A 915 -2.50 47.67 3.19
N GLU A 916 -3.17 48.80 2.97
CA GLU A 916 -4.51 48.84 2.35
C GLU A 916 -4.51 48.21 0.95
N LYS A 917 -3.48 48.52 0.16
CA LYS A 917 -3.32 47.89 -1.16
C LYS A 917 -3.07 46.38 -1.05
N ALA A 918 -2.16 45.95 -0.17
CA ALA A 918 -1.88 44.53 0.03
C ALA A 918 -3.13 43.74 0.45
N ILE A 919 -3.96 44.28 1.36
CA ILE A 919 -5.24 43.68 1.73
C ILE A 919 -6.16 43.54 0.53
N GLY A 920 -6.30 44.60 -0.28
CA GLY A 920 -7.12 44.57 -1.51
C GLY A 920 -6.64 43.51 -2.51
N ASP A 921 -5.32 43.40 -2.71
CA ASP A 921 -4.71 42.44 -3.62
C ASP A 921 -4.96 41.00 -3.17
N ILE A 922 -4.84 40.72 -1.87
CA ILE A 922 -5.10 39.41 -1.27
C ILE A 922 -6.57 39.01 -1.44
N ILE A 923 -7.51 39.91 -1.12
CA ILE A 923 -8.95 39.65 -1.27
C ILE A 923 -9.27 39.32 -2.73
N ALA A 924 -8.72 40.08 -3.68
CA ALA A 924 -8.92 39.83 -5.11
C ALA A 924 -8.37 38.46 -5.54
N THR A 925 -7.22 38.05 -5.00
CA THR A 925 -6.61 36.74 -5.28
C THR A 925 -7.45 35.58 -4.73
N PHE A 926 -7.90 35.65 -3.48
CA PHE A 926 -8.78 34.61 -2.91
C PHE A 926 -10.09 34.48 -3.70
N HIS A 927 -10.69 35.62 -4.08
CA HIS A 927 -11.90 35.63 -4.90
C HIS A 927 -11.66 34.96 -6.27
N LYS A 928 -10.51 35.19 -6.92
CA LYS A 928 -10.15 34.51 -8.18
C LYS A 928 -9.96 33.00 -7.99
N ALA A 929 -9.45 32.58 -6.84
CA ALA A 929 -9.29 31.17 -6.49
C ALA A 929 -10.60 30.49 -6.01
N GLY A 930 -11.72 31.23 -5.96
CA GLY A 930 -13.01 30.68 -5.50
C GLY A 930 -13.13 30.55 -3.98
N ALA A 931 -12.09 30.94 -3.23
CA ALA A 931 -12.16 31.09 -1.79
C ALA A 931 -12.80 32.44 -1.50
N ILE A 932 -14.07 32.45 -1.08
CA ILE A 932 -14.77 33.71 -0.77
C ILE A 932 -14.34 34.12 0.65
N PRO A 933 -13.60 35.22 0.84
CA PRO A 933 -13.54 35.83 2.15
C PRO A 933 -14.94 36.38 2.39
N ASN A 934 -15.71 35.80 3.30
CA ASN A 934 -16.82 36.56 3.85
C ASN A 934 -16.22 37.89 4.32
N ARG A 935 -16.90 39.02 4.08
CA ARG A 935 -16.56 40.25 4.82
C ARG A 935 -16.74 39.87 6.28
N LEU A 936 -15.65 39.55 6.96
CA LEU A 936 -15.69 39.09 8.33
C LEU A 936 -16.04 40.32 9.16
N GLU A 937 -17.32 40.48 9.47
CA GLU A 937 -17.74 41.30 10.60
C GLU A 937 -17.28 40.57 11.85
N VAL A 938 -16.00 40.78 12.19
CA VAL A 938 -15.39 40.26 13.41
C VAL A 938 -15.78 41.18 14.54
N ASP A 939 -16.21 40.58 15.65
CA ASP A 939 -16.42 41.27 16.91
C ASP A 939 -15.19 42.15 17.24
N PRO A 940 -15.36 43.46 17.52
CA PRO A 940 -14.26 44.34 17.89
C PRO A 940 -13.39 43.79 19.01
N GLU A 941 -13.97 43.09 19.98
CA GLU A 941 -13.24 42.47 21.09
C GLU A 941 -12.31 41.36 20.58
N LEU A 942 -12.79 40.47 19.72
CA LEU A 942 -11.96 39.40 19.13
C LEU A 942 -10.84 39.99 18.27
N LYS A 943 -11.12 41.05 17.52
CA LYS A 943 -10.12 41.75 16.72
C LYS A 943 -9.00 42.34 17.58
N GLU A 944 -9.33 42.88 18.75
CA GLU A 944 -8.35 43.32 19.74
C GLU A 944 -7.56 42.15 20.31
N GLN A 945 -8.22 41.04 20.66
CA GLN A 945 -7.54 39.84 21.16
C GLN A 945 -6.54 39.23 20.18
N LEU A 946 -6.79 39.44 18.88
CA LEU A 946 -5.96 38.99 17.78
C LEU A 946 -4.88 40.01 17.38
N ASN A 947 -4.73 41.12 18.10
CA ASN A 947 -3.81 42.21 17.72
C ASN A 947 -4.03 42.67 16.25
N GLY A 948 -5.28 42.66 15.80
CA GLY A 948 -5.67 43.09 14.47
C GLY A 948 -5.16 42.22 13.31
N ILE A 949 -4.67 40.99 13.54
CA ILE A 949 -4.33 40.07 12.45
C ILE A 949 -5.58 39.74 11.62
N SER A 950 -5.41 39.57 10.32
CA SER A 950 -6.49 39.38 9.35
C SER A 950 -6.25 38.19 8.41
N GLY A 951 -5.00 37.92 8.03
CA GLY A 951 -4.63 36.87 7.07
C GLY A 951 -5.04 35.45 7.48
N PRO A 952 -4.60 34.92 8.63
CA PRO A 952 -4.95 33.57 9.10
C PRO A 952 -6.46 33.36 9.27
N LEU A 953 -7.21 34.43 9.56
CA LEU A 953 -8.65 34.39 9.83
C LEU A 953 -9.49 34.20 8.57
N VAL A 954 -9.01 34.70 7.43
CA VAL A 954 -9.63 34.45 6.11
C VAL A 954 -9.57 32.97 5.75
N PHE A 955 -8.46 32.29 6.04
CA PHE A 955 -8.32 30.85 5.79
C PHE A 955 -9.16 30.01 6.74
N ALA A 956 -9.18 30.36 8.04
CA ALA A 956 -9.97 29.64 9.04
C ALA A 956 -11.48 29.69 8.77
N THR A 957 -11.97 30.66 7.98
CA THR A 957 -13.41 30.90 7.77
C THR A 957 -13.90 30.59 6.35
N GLY A 958 -13.00 30.23 5.42
CA GLY A 958 -13.26 30.15 3.97
C GLY A 958 -13.20 28.75 3.34
N VAL A 959 -13.29 27.68 4.13
CA VAL A 959 -13.11 26.31 3.62
C VAL A 959 -14.40 25.72 3.03
N THR A 960 -15.54 25.84 3.74
CA THR A 960 -16.87 25.46 3.24
C THR A 960 -17.78 26.69 3.13
N GLN A 961 -18.48 26.85 2.00
CA GLN A 961 -19.46 27.92 1.87
C GLN A 961 -20.71 27.56 2.70
N ARG A 962 -21.20 28.53 3.49
CA ARG A 962 -22.28 28.29 4.46
C ARG A 962 -23.57 27.82 3.82
N ASP A 963 -23.85 28.28 2.60
CA ASP A 963 -25.01 27.90 1.83
C ASP A 963 -25.00 26.43 1.39
N PHE A 964 -23.93 25.66 1.60
CA PHE A 964 -23.96 24.21 1.37
C PHE A 964 -24.56 23.44 2.53
N TYR A 965 -24.59 24.00 3.73
CA TYR A 965 -25.19 23.32 4.87
C TYR A 965 -26.72 23.37 4.81
N LEU A 966 -27.41 22.42 5.44
CA LEU A 966 -28.86 22.49 5.64
C LEU A 966 -29.25 23.72 6.48
N PRO A 967 -30.45 24.29 6.30
CA PRO A 967 -30.86 25.54 6.97
C PRO A 967 -30.66 25.59 8.49
N VAL A 968 -30.79 24.45 9.18
CA VAL A 968 -30.56 24.32 10.63
C VAL A 968 -29.11 24.63 11.03
N TRP A 969 -28.14 24.42 10.14
CA TRP A 969 -26.71 24.59 10.36
C TRP A 969 -26.17 25.93 9.84
N GLN A 970 -26.77 26.49 8.78
CA GLN A 970 -26.28 27.71 8.10
C GLN A 970 -26.07 28.92 9.04
N ASN A 971 -26.94 29.05 10.05
CA ASN A 971 -26.98 30.17 10.98
C ASN A 971 -26.65 29.78 12.42
N LYS A 972 -26.18 28.55 12.67
CA LYS A 972 -25.88 28.08 14.03
C LYS A 972 -24.71 28.84 14.65
N TYR A 973 -23.68 29.13 13.84
CA TYR A 973 -22.47 29.83 14.28
C TYR A 973 -22.18 31.04 13.41
N SER A 974 -21.71 32.12 13.99
CA SER A 974 -21.15 33.29 13.32
C SER A 974 -19.69 33.08 12.94
N ALA A 975 -19.12 33.97 12.13
CA ALA A 975 -17.68 33.92 11.87
C ALA A 975 -16.85 34.22 13.14
N SER A 976 -17.38 35.05 14.03
CA SER A 976 -16.79 35.34 15.34
C SER A 976 -16.67 34.08 16.22
N ASP A 977 -17.57 33.11 16.09
CA ASP A 977 -17.51 31.87 16.87
C ASP A 977 -16.33 30.98 16.43
N THR A 978 -16.07 30.87 15.12
CA THR A 978 -14.86 30.20 14.60
C THR A 978 -13.58 30.84 15.14
N LEU A 979 -13.53 32.17 15.17
CA LEU A 979 -12.36 32.92 15.65
C LEU A 979 -12.17 32.74 17.15
N ARG A 980 -13.26 32.79 17.92
CA ARG A 980 -13.22 32.56 19.37
C ARG A 980 -12.67 31.16 19.69
N LYS A 981 -13.18 30.13 19.02
CA LYS A 981 -12.70 28.76 19.15
C LYS A 981 -11.21 28.63 18.81
N THR A 982 -10.74 29.35 17.79
CA THR A 982 -9.31 29.40 17.42
C THR A 982 -8.45 30.02 18.52
N ILE A 983 -8.89 31.16 19.07
CA ILE A 983 -8.18 31.87 20.15
C ILE A 983 -8.18 31.04 21.44
N ASP A 984 -9.30 30.37 21.73
CA ASP A 984 -9.45 29.53 22.92
C ASP A 984 -8.49 28.33 22.92
N ALA A 985 -8.10 27.84 21.73
CA ALA A 985 -7.13 26.77 21.56
C ALA A 985 -5.67 27.19 21.86
N TRP A 986 -5.37 28.50 21.93
CA TRP A 986 -4.02 28.99 22.23
C TRP A 986 -3.77 29.11 23.73
N SER A 987 -2.50 28.94 24.12
CA SER A 987 -2.09 29.07 25.51
C SER A 987 -2.32 30.50 26.03
N ALA A 988 -2.62 30.64 27.33
CA ALA A 988 -2.80 31.97 27.93
C ALA A 988 -1.57 32.88 27.76
N PRO A 989 -0.31 32.39 27.91
CA PRO A 989 0.88 33.17 27.60
C PRO A 989 0.96 33.62 26.14
N ALA A 990 0.59 32.76 25.18
CA ALA A 990 0.58 33.15 23.77
C ALA A 990 -0.46 34.24 23.48
N ARG A 991 -1.67 34.15 24.03
CA ARG A 991 -2.69 35.19 23.89
C ARG A 991 -2.23 36.54 24.44
N GLU A 992 -1.55 36.54 25.59
CA GLU A 992 -0.98 37.75 26.19
C GLU A 992 0.13 38.34 25.30
N ASN A 993 1.02 37.48 24.80
CA ASN A 993 2.08 37.90 23.91
C ASN A 993 1.56 38.47 22.58
N ILE A 994 0.57 37.83 21.96
CA ILE A 994 -0.08 38.34 20.73
C ILE A 994 -0.58 39.77 20.93
N LYS A 995 -1.28 40.02 22.05
CA LYS A 995 -1.86 41.34 22.34
C LYS A 995 -0.81 42.41 22.61
N HIS A 996 0.26 42.07 23.33
CA HIS A 996 1.10 43.11 23.95
C HIS A 996 2.58 43.07 23.56
N ASN A 997 3.13 41.89 23.29
CA ASN A 997 4.59 41.70 23.22
C ASN A 997 5.08 41.38 21.81
N TRP A 998 4.31 40.68 20.99
CA TRP A 998 4.73 40.27 19.66
C TRP A 998 4.36 41.31 18.60
N HIS A 999 5.21 41.40 17.58
CA HIS A 999 4.87 42.15 16.37
C HIS A 999 3.63 41.53 15.70
N ILE A 1000 2.79 42.31 15.01
CA ILE A 1000 1.60 41.81 14.30
C ILE A 1000 1.97 40.68 13.32
N LEU A 1001 3.07 40.84 12.56
CA LEU A 1001 3.65 39.76 11.74
C LEU A 1001 3.92 38.47 12.54
N HIS A 1002 4.59 38.57 13.69
CA HIS A 1002 4.92 37.40 14.52
C HIS A 1002 3.67 36.76 15.12
N SER A 1003 2.67 37.58 15.49
CA SER A 1003 1.36 37.10 15.93
C SER A 1003 0.65 36.32 14.81
N ALA A 1004 0.71 36.81 13.56
CA ALA A 1004 0.15 36.13 12.41
C ALA A 1004 0.91 34.82 12.08
N MET A 1005 2.24 34.82 12.20
CA MET A 1005 3.07 33.62 12.04
C MET A 1005 2.73 32.57 13.11
N TYR A 1006 2.59 32.97 14.38
CA TYR A 1006 2.15 32.08 15.46
C TYR A 1006 0.78 31.48 15.16
N ALA A 1007 -0.21 32.33 14.83
CA ALA A 1007 -1.56 31.88 14.51
C ALA A 1007 -1.55 30.86 13.36
N TRP A 1008 -0.76 31.10 12.31
CA TRP A 1008 -0.62 30.16 11.21
C TRP A 1008 0.05 28.84 11.63
N ALA A 1009 1.15 28.93 12.39
CA ALA A 1009 1.91 27.78 12.89
C ALA A 1009 1.10 26.90 13.85
N LYS A 1010 0.07 27.45 14.53
CA LYS A 1010 -0.84 26.70 15.40
C LYS A 1010 -2.11 26.22 14.72
N CYS A 1011 -2.46 26.78 13.58
CA CYS A 1011 -3.66 26.42 12.84
C CYS A 1011 -3.31 25.61 11.59
N GLN A 1012 -3.05 26.31 10.47
CA GLN A 1012 -2.96 25.69 9.15
C GLN A 1012 -1.74 24.78 8.99
N LEU A 1013 -0.61 25.12 9.64
CA LEU A 1013 0.62 24.33 9.51
C LEU A 1013 0.42 22.87 9.96
N PRO A 1014 0.09 22.56 11.23
CA PRO A 1014 -0.07 21.18 11.68
C PRO A 1014 -1.32 20.49 11.11
N ASN A 1015 -2.38 21.25 10.85
CA ASN A 1015 -3.72 20.70 10.60
C ASN A 1015 -4.09 20.64 9.11
N PHE A 1016 -3.27 21.22 8.23
CA PHE A 1016 -3.45 21.16 6.79
C PHE A 1016 -2.12 20.97 6.06
N ILE A 1017 -1.11 21.83 6.27
CA ILE A 1017 0.13 21.74 5.48
C ILE A 1017 0.92 20.47 5.80
N LEU A 1018 1.24 20.21 7.06
CA LEU A 1018 2.03 19.03 7.46
C LEU A 1018 1.23 17.73 7.41
N THR A 1019 -0.10 17.83 7.57
CA THR A 1019 -0.98 16.67 7.40
C THR A 1019 -1.13 16.35 5.90
N ALA A 1020 -1.65 17.29 5.12
CA ALA A 1020 -2.11 17.08 3.75
C ALA A 1020 -0.98 17.17 2.70
N LEU A 1021 -0.07 18.14 2.84
CA LEU A 1021 1.07 18.32 1.94
C LEU A 1021 2.38 17.70 2.49
N GLY A 1022 2.30 16.98 3.61
CA GLY A 1022 3.41 16.30 4.26
C GLY A 1022 3.08 14.85 4.59
N ASP A 1023 3.21 14.50 5.86
CA ASP A 1023 3.38 13.14 6.35
C ASP A 1023 2.34 12.15 5.82
N ARG A 1024 1.04 12.49 5.83
CA ARG A 1024 -0.01 11.55 5.38
C ARG A 1024 0.05 11.25 3.89
N SER A 1025 0.34 12.27 3.07
CA SER A 1025 0.47 12.10 1.63
C SER A 1025 1.71 11.30 1.24
N GLU A 1026 2.76 11.31 2.07
CA GLU A 1026 4.03 10.63 1.79
C GLU A 1026 4.09 9.22 2.40
N MET A 1027 3.64 9.06 3.65
CA MET A 1027 3.57 7.76 4.34
C MET A 1027 2.57 6.81 3.69
N ALA A 1028 1.56 7.36 3.00
CA ALA A 1028 0.78 6.68 1.98
C ALA A 1028 1.61 5.70 1.12
N HIS A 1029 2.75 6.16 0.62
CA HIS A 1029 3.64 5.36 -0.24
C HIS A 1029 4.92 4.93 0.49
N SER A 1030 4.89 4.88 1.83
CA SER A 1030 6.03 4.54 2.69
C SER A 1030 7.25 5.43 2.42
N ILE A 1031 7.01 6.73 2.25
CA ILE A 1031 8.04 7.77 2.18
C ILE A 1031 8.01 8.58 3.46
N GLU A 1032 9.15 8.66 4.14
CA GLU A 1032 9.36 9.65 5.18
C GLU A 1032 9.87 10.94 4.54
N ALA A 1033 9.11 12.03 4.65
CA ALA A 1033 9.67 13.33 4.37
C ALA A 1033 10.13 14.04 5.63
N ARG A 1034 11.22 14.79 5.47
CA ARG A 1034 11.91 15.52 6.52
C ARG A 1034 11.93 16.99 6.13
N PRO A 1035 11.25 17.90 6.85
CA PRO A 1035 11.27 19.34 6.61
C PRO A 1035 12.35 20.03 7.46
N PRO A 1036 13.54 20.36 6.91
CA PRO A 1036 14.65 20.93 7.68
C PRO A 1036 14.33 22.31 8.27
N PHE A 1037 13.44 23.06 7.62
CA PHE A 1037 13.05 24.38 8.10
C PHE A 1037 12.26 24.34 9.41
N LEU A 1038 11.73 23.17 9.80
CA LEU A 1038 11.04 22.95 11.09
C LEU A 1038 11.96 22.37 12.17
N ASP A 1039 13.27 22.51 12.02
CA ASP A 1039 14.18 22.29 13.13
C ASP A 1039 13.90 23.29 14.27
N ASN A 1040 13.70 22.80 15.50
CA ASN A 1040 13.28 23.67 16.60
C ASN A 1040 14.33 24.72 16.95
N HIS A 1041 15.62 24.43 16.81
CA HIS A 1041 16.67 25.42 17.07
C HIS A 1041 16.70 26.50 15.99
N LEU A 1042 16.39 26.16 14.73
CA LEU A 1042 16.23 27.14 13.68
C LEU A 1042 14.99 28.01 13.92
N ALA A 1043 13.86 27.41 14.29
CA ALA A 1043 12.63 28.14 14.57
C ALA A 1043 12.77 29.07 15.79
N GLU A 1044 13.44 28.62 16.86
CA GLU A 1044 13.75 29.43 18.04
C GLU A 1044 14.69 30.60 17.70
N LEU A 1045 15.72 30.37 16.88
CA LEU A 1045 16.56 31.45 16.33
C LEU A 1045 15.70 32.45 15.57
N MET A 1046 14.82 31.95 14.69
CA MET A 1046 13.93 32.77 13.88
C MET A 1046 12.87 33.51 14.71
N GLY A 1047 12.51 33.01 15.90
CA GLY A 1047 11.73 33.74 16.90
C GLY A 1047 12.43 35.02 17.40
N GLY A 1048 13.76 35.02 17.36
CA GLY A 1048 14.62 36.16 17.70
C GLY A 1048 14.98 37.09 16.54
N ILE A 1049 14.69 36.74 15.28
CA ILE A 1049 15.00 37.57 14.11
C ILE A 1049 13.93 38.68 13.93
N PRO A 1050 14.35 39.95 13.72
CA PRO A 1050 13.44 41.07 13.45
C PRO A 1050 12.45 40.83 12.31
N PRO A 1051 11.18 41.28 12.43
CA PRO A 1051 10.20 41.29 11.35
C PRO A 1051 10.75 41.83 10.03
N SER A 1052 11.54 42.90 10.07
CA SER A 1052 12.10 43.57 8.89
C SER A 1052 13.18 42.77 8.14
N LEU A 1053 13.76 41.74 8.75
CA LEU A 1053 14.67 40.82 8.05
C LEU A 1053 13.93 39.61 7.47
N LYS A 1054 12.73 39.31 7.96
CA LYS A 1054 11.84 38.30 7.36
C LYS A 1054 11.12 38.89 6.14
N MET A 1055 10.61 40.11 6.29
CA MET A 1055 9.97 40.91 5.25
C MET A 1055 10.72 42.22 5.05
N TYR A 1056 11.61 42.24 4.06
CA TYR A 1056 12.52 43.38 3.86
C TYR A 1056 11.96 44.39 2.86
N TYR A 1057 11.99 45.68 3.20
CA TYR A 1057 11.66 46.75 2.26
C TYR A 1057 12.92 47.37 1.66
N GLY A 1058 13.09 47.14 0.36
CA GLY A 1058 14.30 47.49 -0.37
C GLY A 1058 14.03 48.13 -1.73
N PRO A 1059 15.05 48.16 -2.60
CA PRO A 1059 14.89 48.55 -4.00
C PRO A 1059 13.74 47.79 -4.66
N ASP A 1060 13.13 48.42 -5.67
CA ASP A 1060 12.11 47.79 -6.50
C ASP A 1060 12.59 46.39 -6.90
N ALA A 1061 11.86 45.37 -6.50
CA ALA A 1061 12.06 44.00 -6.94
C ALA A 1061 11.57 43.80 -8.39
N LYS A 1062 11.66 44.87 -9.20
CA LYS A 1062 11.44 44.90 -10.65
C LYS A 1062 12.56 44.10 -11.30
N GLY A 1063 12.31 42.82 -11.46
CA GLY A 1063 13.31 41.82 -11.80
C GLY A 1063 12.93 40.46 -11.24
N LEU A 1064 12.06 40.44 -10.22
CA LEU A 1064 11.41 39.22 -9.80
C LEU A 1064 10.37 38.79 -10.83
N ASP A 1065 10.74 37.82 -11.67
CA ASP A 1065 9.79 37.15 -12.53
C ASP A 1065 8.70 36.49 -11.67
N SER A 1066 7.47 37.01 -11.77
CA SER A 1066 6.29 36.42 -11.13
C SER A 1066 5.77 35.20 -11.90
N GLY A 1067 6.35 34.89 -13.07
CA GLY A 1067 5.89 33.81 -13.95
C GLY A 1067 4.41 33.96 -14.30
N ASN A 1068 3.73 32.83 -14.47
CA ASN A 1068 2.27 32.77 -14.65
C ASN A 1068 1.50 32.73 -13.31
N SER A 1069 2.05 33.31 -12.24
CA SER A 1069 1.46 33.19 -10.90
C SER A 1069 0.02 33.68 -10.82
N THR A 1070 -0.88 32.84 -10.31
CA THR A 1070 -2.25 33.22 -9.94
C THR A 1070 -2.29 34.07 -8.66
N TRP A 1071 -1.23 34.01 -7.85
CA TRP A 1071 -1.12 34.71 -6.56
C TRP A 1071 -0.55 36.13 -6.67
N TRP A 1072 0.09 36.46 -7.81
CA TRP A 1072 0.65 37.79 -8.09
C TRP A 1072 0.17 38.25 -9.47
N SER A 1073 -0.67 39.28 -9.54
CA SER A 1073 -1.10 39.81 -10.84
C SER A 1073 -0.04 40.75 -11.43
N LYS A 1074 0.09 40.75 -12.77
CA LYS A 1074 0.97 41.68 -13.50
C LYS A 1074 0.62 43.16 -13.26
N ASP A 1075 -0.63 43.46 -12.88
CA ASP A 1075 -1.12 44.81 -12.54
C ASP A 1075 -1.02 45.15 -11.03
N GLN A 1076 -0.73 44.17 -10.17
CA GLN A 1076 -0.63 44.31 -8.69
C GLN A 1076 0.73 44.88 -8.25
N ASP A 1077 1.64 45.11 -9.19
CA ASP A 1077 3.09 45.19 -9.01
C ASP A 1077 3.63 46.56 -8.54
N GLN A 1078 3.00 47.22 -7.56
CA GLN A 1078 3.57 48.45 -6.98
C GLN A 1078 3.66 48.52 -5.46
N ALA A 1079 2.77 47.86 -4.69
CA ALA A 1079 2.88 47.89 -3.22
C ALA A 1079 3.80 46.77 -2.68
N GLY A 1080 3.59 45.54 -3.15
CA GLY A 1080 4.46 44.41 -2.84
C GLY A 1080 5.81 44.47 -3.54
N ALA A 1081 5.94 45.23 -4.65
CA ALA A 1081 7.13 45.28 -5.49
C ALA A 1081 8.42 45.62 -4.73
N LYS A 1082 8.36 46.33 -3.60
CA LYS A 1082 9.55 46.66 -2.78
C LYS A 1082 9.75 45.78 -1.55
N ILE A 1083 8.77 44.95 -1.23
CA ILE A 1083 8.82 44.05 -0.06
C ILE A 1083 9.34 42.70 -0.54
N TRP A 1084 10.37 42.18 0.11
CA TRP A 1084 10.98 40.89 -0.18
C TRP A 1084 10.59 39.92 0.93
N GLU A 1085 9.84 38.87 0.59
CA GLU A 1085 9.55 37.78 1.51
C GLU A 1085 10.76 36.85 1.70
N LYS A 1086 10.87 36.25 2.89
CA LYS A 1086 11.98 35.36 3.28
C LYS A 1086 13.35 35.98 3.06
N TRP A 1087 13.49 37.29 3.24
CA TRP A 1087 14.72 37.98 2.81
C TRP A 1087 15.97 37.44 3.51
N VAL A 1088 15.92 37.23 4.83
CA VAL A 1088 17.04 36.62 5.57
C VAL A 1088 17.37 35.21 5.09
N LEU A 1089 16.38 34.42 4.66
CA LEU A 1089 16.64 33.11 4.05
C LEU A 1089 17.35 33.27 2.71
N ARG A 1090 16.89 34.20 1.85
CA ARG A 1090 17.52 34.48 0.54
C ARG A 1090 18.99 34.83 0.70
N GLU A 1091 19.32 35.71 1.64
CA GLU A 1091 20.72 36.06 1.93
C GLU A 1091 21.51 34.89 2.53
N ALA A 1092 20.89 34.12 3.44
CA ALA A 1092 21.52 32.96 4.04
C ALA A 1092 21.85 31.88 2.99
N VAL A 1093 20.95 31.62 2.05
CA VAL A 1093 21.10 30.52 1.08
C VAL A 1093 21.68 30.94 -0.27
N LYS A 1094 21.93 32.24 -0.47
CA LYS A 1094 22.55 32.82 -1.68
C LYS A 1094 23.74 32.04 -2.23
N PRO A 1095 24.67 31.48 -1.42
CA PRO A 1095 25.79 30.70 -1.93
C PRO A 1095 25.40 29.36 -2.58
N PHE A 1096 24.17 28.87 -2.36
CA PHE A 1096 23.72 27.52 -2.73
C PHE A 1096 22.67 27.53 -3.85
N ILE A 1097 22.20 28.70 -4.27
CA ILE A 1097 21.14 28.85 -5.27
C ILE A 1097 21.61 29.70 -6.45
N THR A 1098 20.87 29.62 -7.55
CA THR A 1098 21.11 30.47 -8.72
C THR A 1098 20.63 31.91 -8.48
N GLU A 1099 21.16 32.86 -9.26
CA GLU A 1099 20.66 34.24 -9.27
C GLU A 1099 19.18 34.31 -9.68
N GLU A 1100 18.74 33.46 -10.61
CA GLU A 1100 17.34 33.32 -11.02
C GLU A 1100 16.44 33.02 -9.82
N LEU A 1101 16.80 32.06 -8.97
CA LEU A 1101 16.03 31.70 -7.78
C LEU A 1101 16.08 32.77 -6.69
N TYR A 1102 17.25 33.37 -6.48
CA TYR A 1102 17.42 34.48 -5.54
C TYR A 1102 16.51 35.67 -5.93
N LEU A 1103 16.43 35.96 -7.22
CA LEU A 1103 15.57 36.97 -7.82
C LEU A 1103 14.20 36.43 -8.23
N ARG A 1104 13.66 35.34 -7.67
CA ARG A 1104 12.28 34.89 -8.01
C ARG A 1104 11.29 35.22 -6.90
N ARG A 1105 10.11 35.75 -7.24
CA ARG A 1105 8.98 35.89 -6.29
C ARG A 1105 8.53 34.51 -5.83
N LYS A 1106 8.19 34.35 -4.55
CA LYS A 1106 7.58 33.12 -4.05
C LYS A 1106 6.33 32.78 -4.87
N HIS A 1107 6.34 31.66 -5.57
CA HIS A 1107 5.14 31.10 -6.21
C HIS A 1107 4.65 29.92 -5.35
N PRO A 1108 3.47 30.01 -4.71
CA PRO A 1108 2.90 28.87 -4.00
C PRO A 1108 2.55 27.76 -5.00
N PHE A 1109 2.92 26.52 -4.68
CA PHE A 1109 2.50 25.36 -5.44
C PHE A 1109 0.97 25.34 -5.57
N SER A 1110 0.46 25.35 -6.80
CA SER A 1110 -0.96 25.51 -7.10
C SER A 1110 -1.38 24.65 -8.28
N ALA A 1111 -2.16 23.61 -8.03
CA ALA A 1111 -2.76 22.79 -9.08
C ALA A 1111 -3.77 23.61 -9.91
N PRO A 1112 -4.00 23.25 -11.19
CA PRO A 1112 -4.95 23.95 -12.04
C PRO A 1112 -6.38 23.94 -11.46
N VAL A 1113 -7.13 25.02 -11.70
CA VAL A 1113 -8.49 25.21 -11.15
C VAL A 1113 -9.59 25.17 -12.20
N LYS A 1114 -9.25 24.98 -13.48
CA LYS A 1114 -10.19 24.91 -14.60
C LYS A 1114 -10.06 23.57 -15.29
N TRP A 1115 -11.20 22.90 -15.47
CA TRP A 1115 -11.25 21.54 -16.00
C TRP A 1115 -12.38 21.38 -17.03
N PRO A 1116 -12.18 20.59 -18.10
CA PRO A 1116 -13.15 20.45 -19.17
C PRO A 1116 -14.42 19.73 -18.73
N LYS A 1117 -15.55 20.05 -19.37
CA LYS A 1117 -16.77 19.26 -19.23
C LYS A 1117 -16.60 17.91 -19.91
N GLY A 1118 -16.95 16.85 -19.19
CA GLY A 1118 -16.86 15.47 -19.68
C GLY A 1118 -15.49 14.83 -19.50
N GLY A 1119 -14.50 15.57 -18.98
CA GLY A 1119 -13.19 15.05 -18.62
C GLY A 1119 -13.22 14.16 -17.36
N PRO A 1120 -12.10 13.48 -17.05
CA PRO A 1120 -11.98 12.57 -15.91
C PRO A 1120 -12.44 13.16 -14.56
N LEU A 1121 -12.08 14.41 -14.25
CA LEU A 1121 -12.51 15.03 -12.99
C LEU A 1121 -14.01 15.32 -13.01
N HIS A 1122 -14.57 15.76 -14.13
CA HIS A 1122 -16.02 15.96 -14.24
C HIS A 1122 -16.78 14.65 -14.04
N GLN A 1123 -16.28 13.54 -14.60
CA GLN A 1123 -16.88 12.21 -14.42
C GLN A 1123 -16.78 11.74 -12.98
N LEU A 1124 -15.61 11.88 -12.35
CA LEU A 1124 -15.40 11.60 -10.93
C LEU A 1124 -16.40 12.35 -10.04
N PHE A 1125 -16.48 13.68 -10.17
CA PHE A 1125 -17.38 14.47 -9.33
C PHE A 1125 -18.85 14.25 -9.67
N THR A 1126 -19.19 13.86 -10.91
CA THR A 1126 -20.55 13.43 -11.25
C THR A 1126 -20.92 12.11 -10.55
N ARG A 1127 -19.96 11.18 -10.41
CA ARG A 1127 -20.14 9.92 -9.68
C ARG A 1127 -20.23 10.13 -8.17
N LEU A 1128 -19.39 11.00 -7.60
CA LEU A 1128 -19.38 11.25 -6.15
C LEU A 1128 -20.58 12.09 -5.71
N LEU A 1129 -20.88 13.17 -6.43
CA LEU A 1129 -21.88 14.16 -6.04
C LEU A 1129 -23.27 13.79 -6.60
N THR A 1130 -23.82 12.68 -6.13
CA THR A 1130 -25.21 12.26 -6.41
C THR A 1130 -26.14 12.72 -5.28
N ARG A 1131 -27.43 12.81 -5.58
CA ARG A 1131 -28.43 13.17 -4.56
C ARG A 1131 -28.38 12.25 -3.34
N GLU A 1132 -28.29 10.95 -3.59
CA GLU A 1132 -28.22 9.92 -2.56
C GLU A 1132 -27.00 10.10 -1.65
N ASN A 1133 -25.81 10.28 -2.24
CA ASN A 1133 -24.57 10.49 -1.46
C ASN A 1133 -24.62 11.78 -0.63
N ILE A 1134 -25.20 12.86 -1.15
CA ILE A 1134 -25.31 14.12 -0.42
C ILE A 1134 -26.34 14.02 0.71
N GLU A 1135 -27.48 13.39 0.47
CA GLU A 1135 -28.49 13.16 1.51
C GLU A 1135 -27.95 12.22 2.61
N ALA A 1136 -27.06 11.28 2.27
CA ALA A 1136 -26.39 10.40 3.23
C ALA A 1136 -25.41 11.12 4.19
N LEU A 1137 -24.94 12.33 3.87
CA LEU A 1137 -24.16 13.13 4.82
C LEU A 1137 -25.05 13.65 5.98
N GLY A 1138 -26.31 13.99 5.69
CA GLY A 1138 -27.28 14.48 6.69
C GLY A 1138 -27.15 15.96 7.09
N PHE A 1139 -26.14 16.68 6.60
CA PHE A 1139 -25.93 18.11 6.91
C PHE A 1139 -25.66 19.01 5.70
N ILE A 1140 -25.57 18.46 4.48
CA ILE A 1140 -25.34 19.21 3.23
C ILE A 1140 -26.61 19.24 2.37
N GLN A 1141 -26.91 20.38 1.72
CA GLN A 1141 -28.06 20.55 0.84
C GLN A 1141 -27.75 20.20 -0.63
N TRP A 1142 -28.50 19.23 -1.17
CA TRP A 1142 -28.35 18.78 -2.57
C TRP A 1142 -28.50 19.90 -3.60
N SER A 1143 -29.42 20.85 -3.39
CA SER A 1143 -29.66 21.94 -4.34
C SER A 1143 -28.44 22.84 -4.58
N ALA A 1144 -27.63 23.09 -3.54
CA ALA A 1144 -26.39 23.84 -3.69
C ALA A 1144 -25.34 23.03 -4.45
N VAL A 1145 -25.17 21.75 -4.09
CA VAL A 1145 -24.22 20.85 -4.74
C VAL A 1145 -24.55 20.67 -6.22
N GLN A 1146 -25.82 20.45 -6.56
CA GLN A 1146 -26.27 20.30 -7.95
C GLN A 1146 -26.03 21.58 -8.77
N LYS A 1147 -26.23 22.75 -8.17
CA LYS A 1147 -25.94 24.04 -8.83
C LYS A 1147 -24.45 24.17 -9.11
N SER A 1148 -23.61 23.87 -8.13
CA SER A 1148 -22.16 23.98 -8.23
C SER A 1148 -21.58 23.02 -9.25
N LEU A 1149 -21.99 21.74 -9.25
CA LEU A 1149 -21.54 20.75 -10.23
C LEU A 1149 -21.81 21.19 -11.69
N LYS A 1150 -22.94 21.87 -11.95
CA LYS A 1150 -23.29 22.38 -13.30
C LYS A 1150 -22.35 23.47 -13.83
N ILE A 1151 -21.78 24.27 -12.92
CA ILE A 1151 -20.97 25.44 -13.26
C ILE A 1151 -19.49 25.30 -12.86
N ALA A 1152 -19.08 24.18 -12.25
CA ALA A 1152 -17.69 23.93 -11.84
C ALA A 1152 -16.74 23.59 -13.00
N PHE A 1153 -17.27 23.21 -14.17
CA PHE A 1153 -16.49 22.70 -15.31
C PHE A 1153 -16.78 23.46 -16.61
N GLY A 1154 -15.82 23.45 -17.55
CA GLY A 1154 -15.88 24.11 -18.86
C GLY A 1154 -15.23 25.49 -18.89
N GLU A 1155 -15.23 26.15 -20.05
CA GLU A 1155 -14.50 27.42 -20.27
C GLU A 1155 -14.92 28.56 -19.32
N ASN A 1156 -16.20 28.59 -18.96
CA ASN A 1156 -16.80 29.57 -18.04
C ASN A 1156 -17.01 28.99 -16.63
N SER A 1157 -16.14 28.07 -16.19
CA SER A 1157 -16.22 27.45 -14.86
C SER A 1157 -16.13 28.49 -13.73
N ASP A 1158 -16.97 28.34 -12.71
CA ASP A 1158 -16.90 29.11 -11.47
C ASP A 1158 -15.92 28.44 -10.49
N PRO A 1159 -14.82 29.12 -10.08
CA PRO A 1159 -13.82 28.55 -9.18
C PRO A 1159 -14.37 28.20 -7.78
N GLY A 1160 -15.38 28.94 -7.28
CA GLY A 1160 -16.00 28.66 -5.99
C GLY A 1160 -16.84 27.40 -6.02
N ALA A 1161 -17.57 27.19 -7.12
CA ALA A 1161 -18.30 25.96 -7.39
C ALA A 1161 -17.36 24.75 -7.51
N TRP A 1162 -16.22 24.91 -8.20
CA TRP A 1162 -15.17 23.89 -8.29
C TRP A 1162 -14.62 23.51 -6.91
N ARG A 1163 -14.20 24.51 -6.11
CA ARG A 1163 -13.73 24.32 -4.73
C ARG A 1163 -14.76 23.59 -3.88
N SER A 1164 -16.03 23.92 -4.05
CA SER A 1164 -17.12 23.26 -3.34
C SER A 1164 -17.30 21.80 -3.76
N CYS A 1165 -17.12 21.48 -5.04
CA CYS A 1165 -17.13 20.10 -5.51
C CYS A 1165 -16.00 19.27 -4.86
N LEU A 1166 -14.80 19.84 -4.72
CA LEU A 1166 -13.67 19.18 -4.05
C LEU A 1166 -13.99 18.88 -2.57
N VAL A 1167 -14.46 19.88 -1.83
CA VAL A 1167 -14.74 19.73 -0.40
C VAL A 1167 -15.86 18.72 -0.16
N VAL A 1168 -16.99 18.88 -0.84
CA VAL A 1168 -18.14 17.98 -0.68
C VAL A 1168 -17.81 16.58 -1.20
N GLY A 1169 -17.05 16.48 -2.30
CA GLY A 1169 -16.59 15.19 -2.82
C GLY A 1169 -15.69 14.47 -1.81
N GLY A 1170 -14.78 15.19 -1.15
CA GLY A 1170 -13.96 14.65 -0.06
C GLY A 1170 -14.79 14.18 1.13
N LEU A 1171 -15.82 14.94 1.54
CA LEU A 1171 -16.75 14.52 2.60
C LEU A 1171 -17.51 13.24 2.22
N VAL A 1172 -17.95 13.12 0.96
CA VAL A 1172 -18.59 11.89 0.45
C VAL A 1172 -17.63 10.70 0.51
N VAL A 1173 -16.38 10.87 0.05
CA VAL A 1173 -15.36 9.81 0.10
C VAL A 1173 -15.10 9.37 1.55
N LEU A 1174 -14.92 10.32 2.48
CA LEU A 1174 -14.77 10.01 3.90
C LEU A 1174 -16.00 9.27 4.45
N SER A 1175 -17.22 9.74 4.11
CA SER A 1175 -18.47 9.08 4.52
C SER A 1175 -18.51 7.61 4.10
N GLN A 1176 -18.17 7.34 2.84
CA GLN A 1176 -18.23 6.00 2.26
C GLN A 1176 -17.12 5.09 2.80
N ARG A 1177 -15.88 5.58 2.87
CA ARG A 1177 -14.72 4.78 3.29
C ARG A 1177 -14.70 4.49 4.79
N PHE A 1178 -15.17 5.42 5.63
CA PHE A 1178 -15.30 5.20 7.08
C PHE A 1178 -16.65 4.56 7.46
N GLY A 1179 -17.64 4.51 6.56
CA GLY A 1179 -18.99 4.03 6.89
C GLY A 1179 -19.73 4.95 7.87
N VAL A 1180 -19.57 6.26 7.73
CA VAL A 1180 -20.14 7.26 8.65
C VAL A 1180 -21.65 7.32 8.47
N ALA A 1181 -22.40 7.18 9.57
CA ALA A 1181 -23.85 7.33 9.54
C ALA A 1181 -24.27 8.77 9.18
N PRO A 1182 -25.45 8.96 8.55
CA PRO A 1182 -25.99 10.30 8.31
C PRO A 1182 -26.12 11.09 9.60
N ALA A 1183 -25.68 12.35 9.59
CA ALA A 1183 -25.77 13.19 10.78
C ALA A 1183 -27.25 13.44 11.17
N SER A 1184 -27.56 13.34 12.47
CA SER A 1184 -28.90 13.64 12.98
C SER A 1184 -29.23 15.12 12.80
N THR A 1185 -30.44 15.41 12.30
CA THR A 1185 -31.03 16.75 12.28
C THR A 1185 -31.83 17.07 13.54
N LYS A 1186 -32.09 16.07 14.40
CA LYS A 1186 -32.77 16.26 15.69
C LYS A 1186 -31.74 16.68 16.73
N GLN A 1187 -31.86 17.91 17.21
CA GLN A 1187 -31.02 18.46 18.27
C GLN A 1187 -31.29 17.70 19.57
N GLU A 1188 -30.26 17.14 20.18
CA GLU A 1188 -30.27 16.98 21.63
C GLU A 1188 -30.04 18.37 22.26
N PRO A 1189 -30.78 18.74 23.31
CA PRO A 1189 -30.54 19.99 24.01
C PRO A 1189 -29.13 19.93 24.62
N VAL A 1190 -28.30 20.93 24.28
CA VAL A 1190 -26.95 21.10 24.81
C VAL A 1190 -27.06 21.26 26.33
N LEU A 1191 -26.39 20.37 27.08
CA LEU A 1191 -26.23 20.44 28.54
C LEU A 1191 -25.11 21.39 28.94
#